data_AF-A0A3D0Y0A9-F1
#
_entry.id   AF-A0A3D0Y0A9-F1
#
_cell.length_a   1.000
_cell.length_b   1.000
_cell.length_c   1.000
_cell.angle_alpha   90.00
_cell.angle_beta   90.00
_cell.angle_gamma   90.00
#
_symmetry.space_group_name_H-M   'P 1'
#
loop_
_entity.id
_entity.type
_entity.pdbx_description
1 polymer ?
#
loop_
_entity_poly.entity_id
_entity_poly.type
_entity_poly.pdbx_seq_one_letter_code
_entity_poly.pdbx_strand_id
1 'polypeptide(L)'
;MKLQGLAIIFIIIILPISMVLSTYVGNKINTSMTELDYNTKLLNSTYDSIKAYQLNTINNSFGDITNSKISDIEAAISTFYNSLANNFTLSGYKSENVMQEYVPAVAFTLYDGYYIYSPFFNRLEGVDITTDDGDPVDYDSKYSSPNQITNGLKPYVYYSVRYKNTIKNWDFVITYTLDNYITIMGQIGLNGSEPNYVYDSGYLYPISKINDGTGIYHNTETDSYFFEGIEFNPSDTEELKEYVGGIEYPYAKINGKKYYLEEKINDNYLEKDDVKIYKNSKFFYIDNNGTKNYNQVNQYNDNKPQDYKDNSEFIKYYLAIKKNKSAYMYFKNAYEFSNMVFGDIPISEYKDKANQTQNRYGLEHLETTDAEYYDKDNNKTNELKQSGITPLSEYGSFEIFRGDEDVHLAGSNFNKHRKAIIRYVIETNMSTAISGFKSNAVDEFIMPKISDTDWETIQNDICEISFLQGLNMGLRKYNGYSVVANMLTKDYIDEDDIYFLTTDNTYCKTNDETLNRPNVIPSKDGLGGLGYYPGIWKINFERKKFLNEGENEHDDTQEEFYYPLQIEGTGGTSYLGSYTSIMGSSNITEIGTNEYPDMYTYVNKLNNPTIKSIYYKALARERWGSFNVNNINYEIYGNNSNEYFLKDYE
;
A
#
# COMPACT_ATOMS: atom_id res chain seq x y z
N MET A 1 56.64 53.00 12.56
CA MET A 1 56.00 52.81 13.90
C MET A 1 56.82 51.80 14.69
N LYS A 2 57.04 52.01 16.00
CA LYS A 2 57.67 51.01 16.87
C LYS A 2 56.78 49.74 16.92
N LEU A 3 57.37 48.55 16.92
CA LEU A 3 56.69 47.24 16.95
C LEU A 3 55.53 47.16 17.97
N GLN A 4 55.71 47.83 19.11
CA GLN A 4 54.73 47.95 20.20
C GLN A 4 53.42 48.64 19.77
N GLY A 5 53.47 49.66 18.91
CA GLY A 5 52.27 50.35 18.42
C GLY A 5 51.46 49.50 17.44
N LEU A 6 52.12 48.62 16.69
CA LEU A 6 51.47 47.70 15.76
C LEU A 6 50.80 46.54 16.51
N ALA A 7 51.41 46.06 17.61
CA ALA A 7 50.84 45.05 18.49
C ALA A 7 49.59 45.53 19.25
N ILE A 8 49.57 46.79 19.71
CA ILE A 8 48.40 47.38 20.37
C ILE A 8 47.22 47.49 19.40
N ILE A 9 47.46 47.97 18.17
CA ILE A 9 46.42 48.04 17.12
C ILE A 9 45.90 46.65 16.77
N PHE A 10 46.78 45.65 16.69
CA PHE A 10 46.41 44.26 16.44
C PHE A 10 45.49 43.69 17.53
N ILE A 11 45.79 43.92 18.82
CA ILE A 11 44.96 43.48 19.95
C ILE A 11 43.60 44.19 19.93
N ILE A 12 43.57 45.50 19.67
CA ILE A 12 42.33 46.29 19.61
C ILE A 12 41.40 45.79 18.49
N ILE A 13 41.94 45.27 17.39
CA ILE A 13 41.15 44.74 16.27
C ILE A 13 40.76 43.28 16.51
N ILE A 14 41.68 42.41 16.92
CA ILE A 14 41.43 40.96 16.98
C ILE A 14 40.60 40.55 18.18
N LEU A 15 40.79 41.18 19.34
CA LEU A 15 40.06 40.80 20.55
C LEU A 15 38.53 40.93 20.40
N PRO A 16 37.97 42.05 19.88
CA PRO A 16 36.53 42.13 19.63
C PRO A 16 36.05 41.19 18.53
N ILE A 17 36.84 40.99 17.46
CA ILE A 17 36.48 40.04 16.38
C ILE A 17 36.39 38.61 16.93
N SER A 18 37.35 38.18 17.74
CA SER A 18 37.36 36.85 18.35
C SER A 18 36.18 36.66 19.31
N MET A 19 35.79 37.69 20.06
CA MET A 19 34.65 37.63 20.97
C MET A 19 33.30 37.54 20.22
N VAL A 20 33.16 38.30 19.13
CA VAL A 20 31.98 38.21 18.24
C VAL A 20 31.92 36.85 17.55
N LEU A 21 33.06 36.36 17.02
CA LEU A 21 33.13 35.05 16.37
C LEU A 21 32.81 33.92 17.37
N SER A 22 33.34 33.97 18.59
CA SER A 22 33.04 32.97 19.63
C SER A 22 31.56 32.95 19.98
N THR A 23 30.93 34.13 20.11
CA THR A 23 29.48 34.23 20.35
C THR A 23 28.67 33.69 19.17
N TYR A 24 29.08 34.02 17.94
CA TYR A 24 28.44 33.53 16.73
C TYR A 24 28.53 32.00 16.60
N VAL A 25 29.71 31.43 16.83
CA VAL A 25 29.93 29.98 16.80
C VAL A 25 29.14 29.30 17.93
N GLY A 26 29.15 29.84 19.14
CA GLY A 26 28.36 29.32 20.27
C GLY A 26 26.85 29.32 19.97
N ASN A 27 26.32 30.42 19.43
CA ASN A 27 24.92 30.50 19.02
C ASN A 27 24.60 29.49 17.90
N LYS A 28 25.49 29.31 16.93
CA LYS A 28 25.31 28.34 15.84
C LYS A 28 25.29 26.90 16.36
N ILE A 29 26.15 26.56 17.32
CA ILE A 29 26.14 25.24 17.98
C ILE A 29 24.83 25.03 18.74
N ASN A 30 24.40 26.02 19.54
CA ASN A 30 23.15 25.92 20.28
C ASN A 30 21.94 25.76 19.37
N THR A 31 21.83 26.57 18.30
CA THR A 31 20.76 26.42 17.30
C THR A 31 20.78 25.04 16.66
N SER A 32 21.95 24.50 16.32
CA SER A 32 22.07 23.16 15.74
C SER A 32 21.70 22.04 16.72
N MET A 33 22.03 22.19 18.00
CA MET A 33 21.62 21.24 19.05
C MET A 33 20.10 21.29 19.29
N THR A 34 19.50 22.48 19.30
CA THR A 34 18.04 22.64 19.43
C THR A 34 17.30 22.07 18.22
N GLU A 35 17.82 22.27 17.01
CA GLU A 35 17.25 21.68 15.80
C GLU A 35 17.30 20.14 15.84
N LEU A 36 18.43 19.56 16.28
CA LEU A 36 18.54 18.11 16.45
C LEU A 36 17.55 17.57 17.51
N ASP A 37 17.38 18.28 18.62
CA ASP A 37 16.40 17.94 19.66
C ASP A 37 14.96 17.97 19.10
N TYR A 38 14.60 19.02 18.35
CA TYR A 38 13.27 19.14 17.73
C TYR A 38 13.05 18.08 16.65
N ASN A 39 14.05 17.80 15.80
CA ASN A 39 13.98 16.73 14.81
C ASN A 39 13.77 15.36 15.47
N THR A 40 14.49 15.07 16.57
CA THR A 40 14.35 13.79 17.30
C THR A 40 12.97 13.64 17.91
N LYS A 41 12.42 14.71 18.50
CA LYS A 41 11.06 14.70 19.08
C LYS A 41 10.00 14.53 18.00
N LEU A 42 10.15 15.20 16.86
CA LEU A 42 9.25 15.04 15.73
C LEU A 42 9.29 13.58 15.23
N LEU A 43 10.49 13.05 14.99
CA LEU A 43 10.71 11.67 14.53
C LEU A 43 10.08 10.63 15.45
N ASN A 44 10.33 10.72 16.76
CA ASN A 44 9.73 9.79 17.73
C ASN A 44 8.19 9.88 17.71
N SER A 45 7.63 11.08 17.56
CA SER A 45 6.17 11.27 17.52
C SER A 45 5.56 10.69 16.24
N THR A 46 6.21 10.88 15.09
CA THR A 46 5.81 10.25 13.81
C THR A 46 5.91 8.73 13.91
N TYR A 47 6.96 8.22 14.56
CA TYR A 47 7.16 6.78 14.74
C TYR A 47 6.07 6.14 15.61
N ASP A 48 5.73 6.77 16.74
CA ASP A 48 4.66 6.31 17.62
C ASP A 48 3.31 6.27 16.90
N SER A 49 3.05 7.27 16.06
CA SER A 49 1.84 7.36 15.24
C SER A 49 1.74 6.26 14.19
N ILE A 50 2.81 6.03 13.41
CA ILE A 50 2.87 4.91 12.46
C ILE A 50 2.73 3.57 13.17
N LYS A 51 3.31 3.39 14.36
CA LYS A 51 3.12 2.15 15.13
C LYS A 51 1.68 1.97 15.59
N ALA A 52 0.99 3.03 16.00
CA ALA A 52 -0.44 2.97 16.31
C ALA A 52 -1.27 2.60 15.07
N TYR A 53 -1.00 3.24 13.93
CA TYR A 53 -1.64 2.92 12.65
C TYR A 53 -1.44 1.44 12.26
N GLN A 54 -0.20 0.95 12.36
CA GLN A 54 0.16 -0.44 12.07
C GLN A 54 -0.61 -1.42 12.98
N LEU A 55 -0.68 -1.16 14.29
CA LEU A 55 -1.39 -2.03 15.23
C LEU A 55 -2.89 -2.08 14.96
N ASN A 56 -3.51 -0.95 14.62
CA ASN A 56 -4.94 -0.89 14.31
C ASN A 56 -5.25 -1.62 13.00
N THR A 57 -4.45 -1.38 11.96
CA THR A 57 -4.67 -1.98 10.63
C THR A 57 -4.50 -3.50 10.63
N ILE A 58 -3.55 -4.07 11.38
CA ILE A 58 -3.34 -5.53 11.48
C ILE A 58 -4.51 -6.22 12.19
N ASN A 59 -5.05 -5.58 13.24
CA ASN A 59 -6.14 -6.16 14.04
C ASN A 59 -7.51 -5.94 13.41
N ASN A 60 -7.68 -4.90 12.58
CA ASN A 60 -8.89 -4.70 11.81
C ASN A 60 -8.97 -5.75 10.71
N SER A 61 -9.99 -6.58 10.83
CA SER A 61 -10.29 -7.64 9.90
C SER A 61 -10.29 -7.16 8.46
N PHE A 62 -9.66 -7.96 7.60
CA PHE A 62 -9.55 -7.67 6.20
C PHE A 62 -10.94 -7.40 5.58
N GLY A 63 -11.11 -6.26 4.90
CA GLY A 63 -12.28 -6.00 4.05
C GLY A 63 -13.28 -4.92 4.49
N ASP A 64 -12.99 -4.05 5.46
CA ASP A 64 -13.95 -3.01 5.86
C ASP A 64 -13.63 -1.61 5.30
N ILE A 65 -14.58 -1.10 4.50
CA ILE A 65 -15.09 0.27 4.29
C ILE A 65 -14.10 1.41 4.60
N THR A 66 -13.97 2.37 3.68
CA THR A 66 -13.28 3.67 3.80
C THR A 66 -13.31 4.30 5.21
N ASN A 67 -14.41 4.14 5.96
CA ASN A 67 -14.59 4.64 7.32
C ASN A 67 -13.61 4.02 8.36
N SER A 68 -13.26 2.73 8.23
CA SER A 68 -12.31 2.09 9.14
C SER A 68 -10.90 2.66 8.96
N LYS A 69 -10.47 2.87 7.70
CA LYS A 69 -9.18 3.47 7.35
C LYS A 69 -9.07 4.90 7.88
N ILE A 70 -10.13 5.70 7.74
CA ILE A 70 -10.18 7.05 8.29
C ILE A 70 -10.05 7.01 9.81
N SER A 71 -10.81 6.13 10.48
CA SER A 71 -10.73 5.97 11.93
C SER A 71 -9.33 5.56 12.41
N ASP A 72 -8.66 4.66 11.68
CA ASP A 72 -7.31 4.20 12.00
C ASP A 72 -6.28 5.33 11.88
N ILE A 73 -6.42 6.18 10.85
CA ILE A 73 -5.56 7.35 10.64
C ILE A 73 -5.83 8.42 11.70
N GLU A 74 -7.09 8.70 12.05
CA GLU A 74 -7.43 9.66 13.11
C GLU A 74 -6.89 9.22 14.48
N ALA A 75 -6.94 7.92 14.79
CA ALA A 75 -6.33 7.36 15.99
C ALA A 75 -4.81 7.51 16.00
N ALA A 76 -4.15 7.30 14.85
CA ALA A 76 -2.72 7.50 14.68
C ALA A 76 -2.33 8.96 14.88
N ILE A 77 -3.04 9.90 14.25
CA ILE A 77 -2.84 11.36 14.42
C ILE A 77 -3.03 11.79 15.88
N SER A 78 -4.01 11.20 16.56
CA SER A 78 -4.19 11.44 18.00
C SER A 78 -2.97 10.95 18.80
N THR A 79 -2.40 9.81 18.44
CA THR A 79 -1.14 9.32 19.04
C THR A 79 0.04 10.23 18.70
N PHE A 80 0.13 10.73 17.47
CA PHE A 80 1.14 11.71 17.06
C PHE A 80 1.12 12.94 17.98
N TYR A 81 -0.04 13.61 18.12
CA TYR A 81 -0.13 14.82 18.92
C TYR A 81 0.10 14.57 20.41
N ASN A 82 -0.35 13.43 20.93
CA ASN A 82 -0.09 13.03 22.32
C ASN A 82 1.41 12.80 22.55
N SER A 83 2.09 12.07 21.66
CA SER A 83 3.53 11.84 21.74
C SER A 83 4.29 13.16 21.61
N LEU A 84 3.92 14.02 20.66
CA LEU A 84 4.54 15.33 20.45
C LEU A 84 4.39 16.23 21.68
N ALA A 85 3.19 16.35 22.24
CA ALA A 85 2.95 17.13 23.45
C ALA A 85 3.79 16.63 24.65
N ASN A 86 3.85 15.30 24.83
CA ASN A 86 4.66 14.68 25.87
C ASN A 86 6.17 14.93 25.68
N ASN A 87 6.66 14.82 24.45
CA ASN A 87 8.05 15.08 24.08
C ASN A 87 8.46 16.55 24.31
N PHE A 88 7.51 17.48 24.22
CA PHE A 88 7.69 18.89 24.58
C PHE A 88 7.34 19.22 26.05
N THR A 89 7.09 18.21 26.88
CA THR A 89 6.73 18.34 28.31
C THR A 89 5.48 19.19 28.57
N LEU A 90 4.56 19.23 27.60
CA LEU A 90 3.28 19.91 27.75
C LEU A 90 2.30 18.97 28.46
N SER A 91 2.00 19.25 29.73
CA SER A 91 1.03 18.47 30.52
C SER A 91 -0.27 19.25 30.75
N GLY A 92 -1.43 18.61 30.57
CA GLY A 92 -2.75 19.13 30.94
C GLY A 92 -3.78 19.15 29.80
N TYR A 93 -5.02 19.55 30.13
CA TYR A 93 -6.24 19.51 29.29
C TYR A 93 -6.21 20.30 27.96
N LYS A 94 -5.10 20.96 27.60
CA LYS A 94 -4.94 21.76 26.36
C LYS A 94 -3.60 21.55 25.65
N SER A 95 -2.82 20.56 26.07
CA SER A 95 -1.46 20.32 25.57
C SER A 95 -1.44 19.98 24.07
N GLU A 96 -2.41 19.21 23.59
CA GLU A 96 -2.62 18.88 22.17
C GLU A 96 -2.90 20.14 21.32
N ASN A 97 -3.83 21.00 21.77
CA ASN A 97 -4.22 22.21 21.04
C ASN A 97 -3.04 23.19 20.84
N VAL A 98 -2.06 23.20 21.73
CA VAL A 98 -0.87 24.06 21.60
C VAL A 98 0.04 23.58 20.49
N MET A 99 0.25 22.27 20.36
CA MET A 99 1.13 21.71 19.33
C MET A 99 0.51 21.78 17.93
N GLN A 100 -0.82 21.75 17.83
CA GLN A 100 -1.53 21.97 16.57
C GLN A 100 -1.23 23.33 15.92
N GLU A 101 -0.83 24.35 16.68
CA GLU A 101 -0.43 25.66 16.12
C GLU A 101 0.93 25.63 15.40
N TYR A 102 1.75 24.60 15.64
CA TYR A 102 3.08 24.47 15.05
C TYR A 102 3.17 23.34 14.02
N VAL A 103 2.10 22.56 13.84
CA VAL A 103 2.02 21.44 12.90
C VAL A 103 1.13 21.84 11.73
N PRO A 104 1.70 22.31 10.60
CA PRO A 104 0.89 22.80 9.49
C PRO A 104 0.15 21.69 8.73
N ALA A 105 0.76 20.51 8.66
CA ALA A 105 0.18 19.34 8.01
C ALA A 105 0.81 18.05 8.56
N VAL A 106 0.03 16.97 8.52
CA VAL A 106 0.50 15.59 8.62
C VAL A 106 -0.09 14.86 7.41
N ALA A 107 0.72 14.14 6.65
CA ALA A 107 0.28 13.36 5.50
C ALA A 107 0.51 11.87 5.73
N PHE A 108 -0.48 11.05 5.38
CA PHE A 108 -0.38 9.59 5.39
C PHE A 108 -0.42 9.11 3.95
N THR A 109 0.70 8.62 3.44
CA THR A 109 0.77 7.99 2.12
C THR A 109 0.24 6.57 2.23
N LEU A 110 -0.70 6.24 1.35
CA LEU A 110 -1.30 4.93 1.19
C LEU A 110 -0.92 4.38 -0.20
N TYR A 111 -1.46 3.20 -0.54
CA TYR A 111 -1.10 2.46 -1.75
C TYR A 111 -1.38 3.20 -3.07
N ASP A 112 -2.52 3.87 -3.21
CA ASP A 112 -2.98 4.52 -4.46
C ASP A 112 -3.15 6.04 -4.34
N GLY A 113 -2.78 6.60 -3.19
CA GLY A 113 -3.01 7.99 -2.84
C GLY A 113 -2.64 8.27 -1.39
N TYR A 114 -3.14 9.38 -0.84
CA TYR A 114 -2.78 9.82 0.50
C TYR A 114 -3.87 10.71 1.12
N TYR A 115 -3.80 10.81 2.44
CA TYR A 115 -4.60 11.76 3.22
C TYR A 115 -3.71 12.88 3.75
N ILE A 116 -4.27 14.10 3.82
CA ILE A 116 -3.65 15.23 4.53
C ILE A 116 -4.54 15.60 5.71
N TYR A 117 -3.98 15.54 6.91
CA TYR A 117 -4.52 16.21 8.08
C TYR A 117 -3.94 17.63 8.16
N SER A 118 -4.81 18.63 8.11
CA SER A 118 -4.41 20.04 8.21
C SER A 118 -5.61 20.88 8.66
N PRO A 119 -5.41 22.10 9.19
CA PRO A 119 -6.52 23.00 9.43
C PRO A 119 -7.23 23.38 8.14
N PHE A 120 -8.54 23.50 8.24
CA PHE A 120 -9.40 24.03 7.19
C PHE A 120 -10.54 24.86 7.79
N PHE A 121 -11.17 25.68 6.96
CA PHE A 121 -12.41 26.35 7.30
C PHE A 121 -13.56 25.41 6.95
N ASN A 122 -14.30 24.96 7.96
CA ASN A 122 -15.49 24.16 7.73
C ASN A 122 -16.65 25.10 7.36
N ARG A 123 -16.99 25.16 6.07
CA ARG A 123 -18.08 25.99 5.55
C ARG A 123 -19.12 25.10 4.88
N LEU A 124 -20.34 25.09 5.39
CA LEU A 124 -21.51 24.66 4.61
C LEU A 124 -21.93 25.82 3.71
N GLU A 125 -21.58 25.78 2.43
CA GLU A 125 -22.12 26.70 1.42
C GLU A 125 -23.30 26.02 0.71
N GLY A 126 -24.44 26.70 0.60
CA GLY A 126 -25.59 26.25 -0.20
C GLY A 126 -26.67 25.41 0.51
N VAL A 127 -26.67 25.34 1.85
CA VAL A 127 -27.76 24.76 2.63
C VAL A 127 -28.47 25.90 3.38
N ASP A 128 -29.75 26.13 3.07
CA ASP A 128 -30.58 27.05 3.85
C ASP A 128 -30.72 26.48 5.27
N ILE A 129 -30.19 27.22 6.26
CA ILE A 129 -30.15 26.82 7.68
C ILE A 129 -31.52 27.02 8.36
N THR A 130 -32.57 27.16 7.55
CA THR A 130 -33.96 27.39 7.97
C THR A 130 -34.83 26.35 7.30
N THR A 131 -35.71 25.70 8.06
CA THR A 131 -36.82 24.94 7.46
C THR A 131 -37.72 25.88 6.66
N ASP A 132 -38.60 25.32 5.81
CA ASP A 132 -39.63 26.09 5.08
C ASP A 132 -40.54 26.93 6.02
N ASP A 133 -40.58 26.56 7.31
CA ASP A 133 -41.33 27.24 8.37
C ASP A 133 -40.52 28.29 9.17
N GLY A 134 -39.24 28.51 8.82
CA GLY A 134 -38.39 29.53 9.45
C GLY A 134 -37.72 29.11 10.77
N ASP A 135 -37.81 27.84 11.15
CA ASP A 135 -37.11 27.30 12.32
C ASP A 135 -35.66 26.93 11.96
N PRO A 136 -34.68 27.22 12.85
CA PRO A 136 -33.29 26.81 12.63
C PRO A 136 -33.19 25.28 12.62
N VAL A 137 -32.54 24.73 11.59
CA VAL A 137 -32.21 23.30 11.56
C VAL A 137 -31.06 23.05 12.54
N ASP A 138 -31.23 22.10 13.47
CA ASP A 138 -30.19 21.70 14.44
C ASP A 138 -29.06 20.92 13.73
N TYR A 139 -28.20 21.64 13.02
CA TYR A 139 -26.95 21.12 12.49
C TYR A 139 -25.87 21.15 13.59
N ASP A 140 -24.96 20.17 13.56
CA ASP A 140 -23.78 20.16 14.44
C ASP A 140 -23.10 21.54 14.39
N SER A 141 -23.00 22.19 15.55
CA SER A 141 -22.41 23.52 15.75
C SER A 141 -21.04 23.74 15.10
N LYS A 142 -20.31 22.65 14.77
CA LYS A 142 -19.06 22.66 14.01
C LYS A 142 -19.16 23.20 12.58
N TYR A 143 -20.35 23.17 11.98
CA TYR A 143 -20.58 23.69 10.62
C TYR A 143 -21.20 25.09 10.60
N SER A 144 -21.64 25.59 11.75
CA SER A 144 -22.40 26.83 11.90
C SER A 144 -21.50 28.07 12.10
N SER A 145 -20.18 27.89 12.13
CA SER A 145 -19.18 28.96 12.37
C SER A 145 -18.19 29.07 11.20
N PRO A 146 -18.54 29.75 10.09
CA PRO A 146 -17.75 29.79 8.84
C PRO A 146 -16.35 30.43 8.94
N ASN A 147 -15.99 30.94 10.13
CA ASN A 147 -14.70 31.57 10.45
C ASN A 147 -13.89 30.79 11.50
N GLN A 148 -14.38 29.64 11.99
CA GLN A 148 -13.61 28.80 12.91
C GLN A 148 -12.72 27.84 12.12
N ILE A 149 -11.42 27.88 12.41
CA ILE A 149 -10.47 26.90 11.89
C ILE A 149 -10.66 25.61 12.68
N THR A 150 -10.87 24.51 11.97
CA THR A 150 -10.93 23.16 12.53
C THR A 150 -9.86 22.29 11.89
N ASN A 151 -9.20 21.45 12.68
CA ASN A 151 -8.28 20.44 12.17
C ASN A 151 -9.05 19.17 11.84
N GLY A 152 -8.66 18.51 10.75
CA GLY A 152 -9.24 17.24 10.34
C GLY A 152 -8.60 16.73 9.06
N LEU A 153 -9.01 15.52 8.68
CA LEU A 153 -8.62 14.93 7.41
C LEU A 153 -9.31 15.64 6.23
N LYS A 154 -8.51 16.03 5.24
CA LYS A 154 -8.99 16.44 3.92
C LYS A 154 -9.42 15.22 3.09
N PRO A 155 -10.22 15.41 2.03
CA PRO A 155 -10.56 14.34 1.10
C PRO A 155 -9.33 13.60 0.57
N TYR A 156 -9.48 12.30 0.34
CA TYR A 156 -8.40 11.46 -0.19
C TYR A 156 -7.96 11.94 -1.58
N VAL A 157 -6.65 11.94 -1.81
CA VAL A 157 -6.07 12.36 -3.09
C VAL A 157 -5.30 11.18 -3.69
N TYR A 158 -5.71 10.76 -4.89
CA TYR A 158 -5.03 9.70 -5.65
C TYR A 158 -3.75 10.20 -6.29
N TYR A 159 -2.80 9.28 -6.53
CA TYR A 159 -1.63 9.53 -7.39
C TYR A 159 -2.02 9.49 -8.87
N SER A 160 -2.90 10.42 -9.26
CA SER A 160 -3.50 10.45 -10.59
C SER A 160 -2.96 11.58 -11.44
N VAL A 161 -2.84 11.33 -12.74
CA VAL A 161 -2.53 12.34 -13.75
C VAL A 161 -3.36 12.10 -15.00
N ARG A 162 -3.80 13.21 -15.60
CA ARG A 162 -4.55 13.21 -16.85
C ARG A 162 -3.61 13.29 -18.04
N TYR A 163 -3.86 12.47 -19.05
CA TYR A 163 -3.18 12.48 -20.34
C TYR A 163 -4.12 13.01 -21.40
N LYS A 164 -3.63 13.95 -22.21
CA LYS A 164 -4.44 14.58 -23.24
C LYS A 164 -3.65 14.74 -24.53
N ASN A 165 -4.14 14.09 -25.59
CA ASN A 165 -3.55 14.19 -26.92
C ASN A 165 -4.65 14.31 -27.98
N THR A 166 -4.76 15.48 -28.58
CA THR A 166 -5.80 15.77 -29.59
C THR A 166 -5.62 14.96 -30.87
N ILE A 167 -4.39 14.60 -31.25
CA ILE A 167 -4.14 13.83 -32.47
C ILE A 167 -4.56 12.37 -32.28
N LYS A 168 -4.26 11.80 -31.12
CA LYS A 168 -4.60 10.41 -30.76
C LYS A 168 -6.03 10.25 -30.21
N ASN A 169 -6.77 11.34 -30.03
CA ASN A 169 -8.08 11.38 -29.35
C ASN A 169 -8.02 10.78 -27.94
N TRP A 170 -7.00 11.16 -27.19
CA TRP A 170 -6.80 10.75 -25.81
C TRP A 170 -7.26 11.85 -24.85
N ASP A 171 -8.08 11.45 -23.89
CA ASP A 171 -8.46 12.24 -22.72
C ASP A 171 -8.82 11.27 -21.59
N PHE A 172 -7.79 10.81 -20.87
CA PHE A 172 -7.93 9.78 -19.84
C PHE A 172 -7.01 10.06 -18.65
N VAL A 173 -7.31 9.43 -17.52
CA VAL A 173 -6.56 9.52 -16.27
C VAL A 173 -5.92 8.16 -15.99
N ILE A 174 -4.64 8.16 -15.61
CA ILE A 174 -4.01 7.01 -14.97
C ILE A 174 -3.83 7.33 -13.49
N THR A 175 -4.34 6.45 -12.63
CA THR A 175 -4.02 6.39 -11.21
C THR A 175 -2.91 5.38 -11.01
N TYR A 176 -1.81 5.86 -10.45
CA TYR A 176 -0.64 5.07 -10.10
C TYR A 176 -0.71 4.57 -8.66
N THR A 177 -0.05 3.45 -8.38
CA THR A 177 0.12 2.91 -7.03
C THR A 177 1.59 2.96 -6.61
N LEU A 178 1.90 2.43 -5.42
CA LEU A 178 3.28 2.24 -4.97
C LEU A 178 4.04 1.14 -5.73
N ASP A 179 3.35 0.35 -6.56
CA ASP A 179 3.93 -0.74 -7.37
C ASP A 179 3.56 -0.62 -8.87
N ASN A 180 3.55 -1.73 -9.61
CA ASN A 180 3.22 -1.78 -11.03
C ASN A 180 1.72 -1.98 -11.34
N TYR A 181 0.84 -1.79 -10.36
CA TYR A 181 -0.60 -1.74 -10.59
C TYR A 181 -1.03 -0.35 -11.06
N ILE A 182 -1.92 -0.28 -12.06
CA ILE A 182 -2.52 1.01 -12.44
C ILE A 182 -4.02 0.87 -12.68
N THR A 183 -4.72 2.00 -12.55
CA THR A 183 -6.09 2.15 -13.01
C THR A 183 -6.15 3.18 -14.14
N ILE A 184 -6.84 2.84 -15.22
CA ILE A 184 -7.03 3.70 -16.38
C ILE A 184 -8.51 4.01 -16.52
N MET A 185 -8.85 5.29 -16.62
CA MET A 185 -10.23 5.75 -16.80
C MET A 185 -10.31 6.91 -17.78
N GLY A 186 -11.17 6.80 -18.80
CA GLY A 186 -11.50 7.91 -19.70
C GLY A 186 -11.51 7.51 -21.17
N GLN A 187 -11.38 8.49 -22.06
CA GLN A 187 -11.42 8.28 -23.50
C GLN A 187 -10.03 7.89 -24.03
N ILE A 188 -9.96 6.72 -24.65
CA ILE A 188 -8.76 6.21 -25.33
C ILE A 188 -9.07 5.97 -26.80
N GLY A 189 -8.84 7.00 -27.62
CA GLY A 189 -9.01 6.90 -29.05
C GLY A 189 -10.48 6.89 -29.47
N LEU A 190 -10.73 6.24 -30.61
CA LEU A 190 -12.06 6.12 -31.21
C LEU A 190 -12.33 4.66 -31.55
N ASN A 191 -13.57 4.21 -31.34
CA ASN A 191 -14.09 2.97 -31.89
C ASN A 191 -14.95 3.32 -33.12
N GLY A 192 -14.35 3.24 -34.30
CA GLY A 192 -14.94 3.80 -35.52
C GLY A 192 -15.01 5.33 -35.44
N SER A 193 -16.21 5.87 -35.26
CA SER A 193 -16.46 7.32 -35.15
C SER A 193 -16.79 7.77 -33.72
N GLU A 194 -16.95 6.85 -32.77
CA GLU A 194 -17.39 7.15 -31.41
C GLU A 194 -16.20 7.12 -30.43
N PRO A 195 -16.19 7.98 -29.39
CA PRO A 195 -15.22 7.91 -28.30
C PRO A 195 -15.20 6.52 -27.65
N ASN A 196 -14.01 5.93 -27.53
CA ASN A 196 -13.86 4.69 -26.80
C ASN A 196 -13.57 4.99 -25.32
N TYR A 197 -14.55 4.79 -24.44
CA TYR A 197 -14.39 4.98 -23.01
C TYR A 197 -13.96 3.67 -22.34
N VAL A 198 -12.94 3.75 -21.50
CA VAL A 198 -12.35 2.61 -20.81
C VAL A 198 -12.39 2.87 -19.31
N TYR A 199 -12.74 1.84 -18.53
CA TYR A 199 -12.46 1.77 -17.10
C TYR A 199 -11.85 0.41 -16.79
N ASP A 200 -10.55 0.39 -16.56
CA ASP A 200 -9.81 -0.85 -16.39
C ASP A 200 -8.66 -0.73 -15.41
N SER A 201 -8.22 -1.84 -14.83
CA SER A 201 -7.12 -1.88 -13.87
C SER A 201 -6.47 -3.25 -13.75
N GLY A 202 -5.17 -3.25 -13.47
CA GLY A 202 -4.36 -4.47 -13.35
C GLY A 202 -2.87 -4.21 -13.17
N TYR A 203 -2.12 -5.29 -12.98
CA TYR A 203 -0.66 -5.27 -12.90
C TYR A 203 -0.02 -5.27 -14.30
N LEU A 204 1.03 -4.48 -14.47
CA LEU A 204 1.77 -4.36 -15.72
C LEU A 204 3.00 -5.26 -15.74
N TYR A 205 3.12 -6.10 -16.78
CA TYR A 205 4.28 -6.92 -17.07
C TYR A 205 4.58 -6.92 -18.57
N PRO A 206 5.86 -7.02 -18.97
CA PRO A 206 6.21 -7.22 -20.36
C PRO A 206 5.53 -8.49 -20.92
N ILE A 207 5.20 -8.46 -22.21
CA ILE A 207 4.56 -9.58 -22.91
C ILE A 207 5.60 -10.29 -23.78
N SER A 208 5.79 -11.58 -23.52
CA SER A 208 6.70 -12.43 -24.28
C SER A 208 5.96 -13.21 -25.37
N LYS A 209 6.65 -13.47 -26.49
CA LYS A 209 6.17 -14.30 -27.61
C LYS A 209 6.67 -15.75 -27.54
N ILE A 210 7.58 -16.05 -26.62
CA ILE A 210 8.19 -17.38 -26.42
C ILE A 210 8.25 -17.71 -24.93
N ASN A 211 8.21 -19.00 -24.57
CA ASN A 211 8.14 -19.44 -23.18
C ASN A 211 9.32 -18.96 -22.32
N ASP A 212 10.53 -18.92 -22.89
CA ASP A 212 11.76 -18.52 -22.21
C ASP A 212 12.15 -17.05 -22.43
N GLY A 213 11.21 -16.23 -22.92
CA GLY A 213 11.44 -14.81 -23.17
C GLY A 213 11.26 -13.97 -21.90
N THR A 214 11.68 -12.71 -21.97
CA THR A 214 11.47 -11.73 -20.90
C THR A 214 9.99 -11.33 -20.85
N GLY A 215 9.34 -11.62 -19.71
CA GLY A 215 7.92 -11.34 -19.49
C GLY A 215 6.96 -12.51 -19.57
N ILE A 216 5.66 -12.18 -19.55
CA ILE A 216 4.60 -13.18 -19.50
C ILE A 216 4.33 -13.73 -20.90
N TYR A 217 4.47 -15.03 -21.06
CA TYR A 217 4.06 -15.77 -22.25
C TYR A 217 2.82 -16.62 -21.95
N HIS A 218 1.83 -16.59 -22.85
CA HIS A 218 0.65 -17.46 -22.77
C HIS A 218 0.78 -18.62 -23.76
N ASN A 219 0.82 -19.84 -23.24
CA ASN A 219 0.70 -21.06 -24.03
C ASN A 219 -0.78 -21.38 -24.26
N THR A 220 -1.26 -21.16 -25.48
CA THR A 220 -2.67 -21.37 -25.84
C THR A 220 -3.06 -22.84 -25.94
N GLU A 221 -2.12 -23.77 -26.06
CA GLU A 221 -2.41 -25.21 -26.13
C GLU A 221 -2.76 -25.80 -24.76
N THR A 222 -2.06 -25.35 -23.72
CA THR A 222 -2.24 -25.82 -22.34
C THR A 222 -2.97 -24.81 -21.44
N ASP A 223 -3.34 -23.65 -21.99
CA ASP A 223 -3.84 -22.49 -21.26
C ASP A 223 -2.98 -22.15 -20.04
N SER A 224 -1.65 -22.18 -20.21
CA SER A 224 -0.68 -21.96 -19.13
C SER A 224 0.11 -20.68 -19.36
N TYR A 225 0.51 -20.02 -18.28
CA TYR A 225 1.31 -18.79 -18.34
C TYR A 225 2.73 -19.07 -17.88
N PHE A 226 3.71 -18.48 -18.57
CA PHE A 226 5.12 -18.58 -18.23
C PHE A 226 5.63 -17.20 -17.87
N PHE A 227 6.32 -17.08 -16.73
CA PHE A 227 6.99 -15.85 -16.34
C PHE A 227 8.36 -16.20 -15.76
N GLU A 228 9.41 -15.63 -16.35
CA GLU A 228 10.81 -15.87 -15.95
C GLU A 228 11.16 -17.38 -15.87
N GLY A 229 10.65 -18.18 -16.82
CA GLY A 229 10.89 -19.63 -16.87
C GLY A 229 10.10 -20.47 -15.87
N ILE A 230 9.17 -19.87 -15.11
CA ILE A 230 8.25 -20.59 -14.22
C ILE A 230 6.89 -20.74 -14.90
N GLU A 231 6.36 -21.97 -14.92
CA GLU A 231 5.03 -22.28 -15.45
C GLU A 231 3.95 -22.15 -14.36
N PHE A 232 2.85 -21.49 -14.73
CA PHE A 232 1.61 -21.35 -13.98
C PHE A 232 0.50 -22.06 -14.76
N ASN A 233 0.20 -23.28 -14.34
CA ASN A 233 -0.79 -24.13 -14.97
C ASN A 233 -2.15 -24.01 -14.25
N PRO A 234 -3.29 -24.04 -14.95
CA PRO A 234 -4.61 -24.02 -14.31
C PRO A 234 -4.87 -25.18 -13.35
N SER A 235 -4.16 -26.30 -13.49
CA SER A 235 -4.27 -27.45 -12.57
C SER A 235 -3.39 -27.33 -11.32
N ASP A 236 -2.50 -26.34 -11.23
CA ASP A 236 -1.65 -26.13 -10.06
C ASP A 236 -2.43 -25.34 -8.98
N THR A 237 -3.01 -26.08 -8.04
CA THR A 237 -3.86 -25.53 -6.98
C THR A 237 -3.25 -25.69 -5.60
N GLU A 238 -3.55 -24.78 -4.67
CA GLU A 238 -3.11 -24.83 -3.28
C GLU A 238 -4.31 -24.96 -2.32
N GLU A 239 -4.07 -25.55 -1.14
CA GLU A 239 -4.98 -25.53 0.01
C GLU A 239 -4.24 -24.86 1.18
N LEU A 240 -4.41 -23.54 1.33
CA LEU A 240 -3.78 -22.78 2.40
C LEU A 240 -4.44 -23.11 3.74
N LYS A 241 -3.63 -23.18 4.80
CA LYS A 241 -4.10 -23.44 6.16
C LYS A 241 -3.48 -22.47 7.16
N GLU A 242 -4.26 -22.07 8.16
CA GLU A 242 -3.76 -21.33 9.31
C GLU A 242 -4.58 -21.64 10.57
N TYR A 243 -3.98 -21.42 11.73
CA TYR A 243 -4.64 -21.59 13.02
C TYR A 243 -5.46 -20.37 13.38
N VAL A 244 -6.68 -20.57 13.86
CA VAL A 244 -7.55 -19.56 14.46
C VAL A 244 -8.02 -20.09 15.81
N GLY A 245 -7.57 -19.47 16.91
CA GLY A 245 -7.92 -19.95 18.26
C GLY A 245 -7.46 -21.37 18.55
N GLY A 246 -6.28 -21.75 18.05
CA GLY A 246 -5.69 -23.07 18.27
C GLY A 246 -6.26 -24.18 17.39
N ILE A 247 -7.26 -23.90 16.54
CA ILE A 247 -7.79 -24.85 15.55
C ILE A 247 -7.28 -24.46 14.17
N GLU A 248 -6.73 -25.41 13.42
CA GLU A 248 -6.31 -25.20 12.04
C GLU A 248 -7.52 -25.21 11.09
N TYR A 249 -7.61 -24.20 10.22
CA TYR A 249 -8.64 -24.11 9.19
C TYR A 249 -8.00 -23.88 7.83
N PRO A 250 -8.50 -24.57 6.77
CA PRO A 250 -8.19 -24.18 5.41
C PRO A 250 -8.88 -22.85 5.09
N TYR A 251 -8.22 -22.02 4.29
CA TYR A 251 -8.71 -20.68 3.96
C TYR A 251 -8.36 -20.23 2.54
N ALA A 252 -9.07 -19.20 2.09
CA ALA A 252 -8.72 -18.44 0.90
C ALA A 252 -8.82 -16.95 1.22
N LYS A 253 -7.89 -16.17 0.65
CA LYS A 253 -7.94 -14.72 0.68
C LYS A 253 -8.70 -14.24 -0.56
N ILE A 254 -9.86 -13.61 -0.36
CA ILE A 254 -10.79 -13.18 -1.39
C ILE A 254 -11.02 -11.68 -1.18
N ASN A 255 -10.59 -10.85 -2.13
CA ASN A 255 -10.71 -9.38 -2.05
C ASN A 255 -10.15 -8.80 -0.75
N GLY A 256 -8.94 -9.19 -0.39
CA GLY A 256 -8.31 -8.81 0.86
C GLY A 256 -8.74 -9.69 2.03
N LYS A 257 -9.98 -10.21 2.06
CA LYS A 257 -10.59 -10.90 3.20
C LYS A 257 -10.28 -12.38 3.29
N LYS A 258 -9.86 -12.87 4.46
CA LYS A 258 -9.67 -14.31 4.70
C LYS A 258 -11.00 -14.97 5.06
N TYR A 259 -11.39 -15.94 4.25
CA TYR A 259 -12.53 -16.81 4.49
C TYR A 259 -12.04 -18.21 4.84
N TYR A 260 -12.49 -18.71 5.98
CA TYR A 260 -12.13 -19.99 6.55
C TYR A 260 -13.26 -21.00 6.33
N LEU A 261 -12.88 -22.24 6.07
CA LEU A 261 -13.81 -23.35 5.92
C LEU A 261 -13.83 -24.21 7.19
N GLU A 262 -14.97 -24.22 7.87
CA GLU A 262 -15.29 -25.19 8.92
C GLU A 262 -15.93 -26.42 8.27
N GLU A 263 -15.09 -27.39 7.92
CA GLU A 263 -15.49 -28.59 7.20
C GLU A 263 -16.20 -29.59 8.11
N LYS A 264 -17.41 -30.02 7.73
CA LYS A 264 -18.18 -31.05 8.46
C LYS A 264 -18.23 -32.34 7.68
N ILE A 265 -17.19 -33.16 7.82
CA ILE A 265 -17.05 -34.44 7.11
C ILE A 265 -18.21 -35.38 7.49
N ASN A 266 -18.99 -35.81 6.50
CA ASN A 266 -20.10 -36.75 6.63
C ASN A 266 -20.46 -37.36 5.27
N ASP A 267 -21.45 -38.28 5.23
CA ASP A 267 -21.88 -38.94 3.99
C ASP A 267 -22.70 -38.04 3.04
N ASN A 268 -23.11 -36.84 3.47
CA ASN A 268 -23.83 -35.85 2.65
C ASN A 268 -22.84 -34.90 1.95
N TYR A 269 -22.24 -35.38 0.88
CA TYR A 269 -21.35 -34.61 0.01
C TYR A 269 -21.78 -34.68 -1.46
N LEU A 270 -21.23 -33.78 -2.26
CA LEU A 270 -21.20 -33.89 -3.71
C LEU A 270 -19.75 -33.88 -4.19
N GLU A 271 -19.48 -34.51 -5.33
CA GLU A 271 -18.15 -34.50 -5.94
C GLU A 271 -18.12 -33.51 -7.09
N LYS A 272 -17.12 -32.62 -7.07
CA LYS A 272 -16.87 -31.67 -8.14
C LYS A 272 -15.37 -31.37 -8.22
N ASP A 273 -14.82 -31.40 -9.42
CA ASP A 273 -13.38 -31.22 -9.66
C ASP A 273 -12.52 -32.03 -8.70
N ASP A 274 -12.78 -33.33 -8.53
CA ASP A 274 -12.06 -34.22 -7.61
C ASP A 274 -12.08 -33.80 -6.12
N VAL A 275 -12.93 -32.84 -5.74
CA VAL A 275 -13.15 -32.39 -4.36
C VAL A 275 -14.48 -32.93 -3.85
N LYS A 276 -14.46 -33.50 -2.64
CA LYS A 276 -15.68 -33.83 -1.89
C LYS A 276 -16.17 -32.59 -1.16
N ILE A 277 -17.27 -32.03 -1.63
CA ILE A 277 -17.89 -30.84 -1.05
C ILE A 277 -18.95 -31.30 -0.04
N TYR A 278 -18.61 -31.21 1.25
CA TYR A 278 -19.54 -31.57 2.34
C TYR A 278 -20.55 -30.45 2.58
N LYS A 279 -21.82 -30.73 2.32
CA LYS A 279 -22.90 -29.72 2.25
C LYS A 279 -23.24 -29.07 3.60
N ASN A 280 -22.90 -29.72 4.71
CA ASN A 280 -23.10 -29.20 6.08
C ASN A 280 -21.95 -28.30 6.56
N SER A 281 -20.92 -28.08 5.74
CA SER A 281 -19.79 -27.20 6.09
C SER A 281 -20.24 -25.75 6.20
N LYS A 282 -19.47 -24.95 6.93
CA LYS A 282 -19.73 -23.52 7.10
C LYS A 282 -18.51 -22.71 6.71
N PHE A 283 -18.74 -21.48 6.29
CA PHE A 283 -17.67 -20.52 6.03
C PHE A 283 -17.76 -19.40 7.04
N PHE A 284 -16.62 -18.99 7.57
CA PHE A 284 -16.57 -17.79 8.40
C PHE A 284 -15.43 -16.89 8.02
N TYR A 285 -15.54 -15.64 8.42
CA TYR A 285 -14.44 -14.70 8.47
C TYR A 285 -14.44 -14.05 9.86
N ILE A 286 -13.37 -13.34 10.22
CA ILE A 286 -13.31 -12.62 11.50
C ILE A 286 -13.81 -11.19 11.27
N ASP A 287 -14.77 -10.70 12.04
CA ASP A 287 -15.24 -9.29 12.02
C ASP A 287 -14.23 -8.36 12.73
N ASN A 288 -14.32 -7.04 12.58
CA ASN A 288 -13.37 -6.10 13.21
C ASN A 288 -13.33 -6.18 14.75
N ASN A 289 -14.44 -6.58 15.37
CA ASN A 289 -14.50 -6.82 16.81
C ASN A 289 -13.79 -8.13 17.22
N GLY A 290 -13.36 -8.96 16.27
CA GLY A 290 -12.70 -10.24 16.51
C GLY A 290 -13.64 -11.45 16.57
N THR A 291 -14.94 -11.34 16.28
CA THR A 291 -15.86 -12.49 16.32
C THR A 291 -15.93 -13.23 14.98
N LYS A 292 -16.32 -14.52 15.00
CA LYS A 292 -16.54 -15.31 13.78
C LYS A 292 -17.90 -14.96 13.16
N ASN A 293 -17.90 -14.53 11.90
CA ASN A 293 -19.09 -14.21 11.15
C ASN A 293 -19.36 -15.22 10.05
N TYR A 294 -20.56 -15.80 10.03
CA TYR A 294 -20.99 -16.84 9.09
C TYR A 294 -21.99 -16.35 8.03
N ASN A 295 -22.28 -15.05 7.99
CA ASN A 295 -23.40 -14.52 7.20
C ASN A 295 -23.08 -14.33 5.71
N GLN A 296 -21.80 -14.42 5.31
CA GLN A 296 -21.41 -14.18 3.92
C GLN A 296 -21.91 -15.27 2.97
N VAL A 297 -21.86 -16.54 3.40
CA VAL A 297 -22.14 -17.68 2.54
C VAL A 297 -23.30 -18.49 3.13
N ASN A 298 -24.39 -18.54 2.39
CA ASN A 298 -25.55 -19.33 2.77
C ASN A 298 -25.21 -20.83 2.80
N GLN A 299 -25.82 -21.57 3.72
CA GLN A 299 -25.67 -23.03 3.76
C GLN A 299 -26.24 -23.67 2.49
N TYR A 300 -25.63 -24.78 2.08
CA TYR A 300 -26.11 -25.54 0.93
C TYR A 300 -27.54 -26.05 1.17
N ASN A 301 -28.43 -25.78 0.21
CA ASN A 301 -29.83 -26.18 0.27
C ASN A 301 -30.06 -27.43 -0.59
N ASP A 302 -30.22 -28.59 0.07
CA ASP A 302 -30.49 -29.88 -0.58
C ASP A 302 -31.80 -29.91 -1.40
N ASN A 303 -32.74 -28.99 -1.15
CA ASN A 303 -33.99 -28.91 -1.89
C ASN A 303 -33.88 -28.06 -3.17
N LYS A 304 -32.70 -27.49 -3.45
CA LYS A 304 -32.43 -26.64 -4.60
C LYS A 304 -31.36 -27.29 -5.49
N PRO A 305 -31.40 -27.07 -6.81
CA PRO A 305 -30.38 -27.59 -7.71
C PRO A 305 -29.03 -26.89 -7.47
N GLN A 306 -27.96 -27.43 -8.06
CA GLN A 306 -26.60 -26.96 -7.85
C GLN A 306 -26.35 -25.54 -8.41
N ASP A 307 -27.03 -25.19 -9.51
CA ASP A 307 -26.99 -23.90 -10.19
C ASP A 307 -27.83 -22.82 -9.51
N TYR A 308 -28.57 -23.16 -8.46
CA TYR A 308 -29.25 -22.18 -7.62
C TYR A 308 -28.22 -21.24 -6.99
N LYS A 309 -28.47 -19.92 -7.02
CA LYS A 309 -27.52 -18.86 -6.65
C LYS A 309 -26.73 -19.18 -5.36
N ASP A 310 -27.42 -19.52 -4.28
CA ASP A 310 -26.78 -19.79 -2.97
C ASP A 310 -25.93 -21.08 -2.98
N ASN A 311 -26.41 -22.13 -3.67
CA ASN A 311 -25.68 -23.39 -3.78
C ASN A 311 -24.45 -23.24 -4.67
N SER A 312 -24.58 -22.49 -5.77
CA SER A 312 -23.48 -22.14 -6.65
C SER A 312 -22.43 -21.37 -5.87
N GLU A 313 -22.82 -20.29 -5.17
CA GLU A 313 -21.92 -19.50 -4.31
C GLU A 313 -21.20 -20.37 -3.28
N PHE A 314 -21.92 -21.22 -2.53
CA PHE A 314 -21.34 -22.17 -1.58
C PHE A 314 -20.23 -23.03 -2.22
N ILE A 315 -20.50 -23.58 -3.40
CA ILE A 315 -19.52 -24.39 -4.15
C ILE A 315 -18.32 -23.56 -4.57
N LYS A 316 -18.52 -22.32 -5.05
CA LYS A 316 -17.43 -21.44 -5.48
C LYS A 316 -16.47 -21.16 -4.33
N TYR A 317 -16.99 -20.83 -3.13
CA TYR A 317 -16.16 -20.63 -1.93
C TYR A 317 -15.43 -21.92 -1.52
N TYR A 318 -16.12 -23.06 -1.56
CA TYR A 318 -15.52 -24.34 -1.20
C TYR A 318 -14.33 -24.67 -2.11
N LEU A 319 -14.50 -24.52 -3.43
CA LEU A 319 -13.46 -24.75 -4.42
C LEU A 319 -12.35 -23.69 -4.33
N ALA A 320 -12.66 -22.43 -4.05
CA ALA A 320 -11.67 -21.37 -3.86
C ALA A 320 -10.70 -21.67 -2.70
N ILE A 321 -11.19 -22.36 -1.66
CA ILE A 321 -10.39 -22.75 -0.48
C ILE A 321 -9.61 -24.05 -0.75
N LYS A 322 -10.27 -25.09 -1.27
CA LYS A 322 -9.65 -26.42 -1.45
C LYS A 322 -8.78 -26.54 -2.70
N LYS A 323 -9.06 -25.74 -3.73
CA LYS A 323 -8.38 -25.74 -5.03
C LYS A 323 -8.00 -24.30 -5.43
N ASN A 324 -7.34 -23.60 -4.53
CA ASN A 324 -6.96 -22.21 -4.75
C ASN A 324 -6.02 -22.08 -5.96
N LYS A 325 -6.44 -21.35 -6.99
CA LYS A 325 -5.67 -21.09 -8.24
C LYS A 325 -5.27 -19.63 -8.38
N SER A 326 -5.08 -18.93 -7.26
CA SER A 326 -4.82 -17.49 -7.23
C SER A 326 -3.58 -17.08 -8.02
N ALA A 327 -2.49 -17.85 -7.93
CA ALA A 327 -1.26 -17.55 -8.68
C ALA A 327 -1.48 -17.63 -10.20
N TYR A 328 -2.23 -18.63 -10.68
CA TYR A 328 -2.61 -18.74 -12.09
C TYR A 328 -3.46 -17.54 -12.54
N MET A 329 -4.48 -17.19 -11.75
CA MET A 329 -5.38 -16.08 -12.07
C MET A 329 -4.69 -14.72 -12.08
N TYR A 330 -3.73 -14.52 -11.18
CA TYR A 330 -2.87 -13.34 -11.18
C TYR A 330 -2.19 -13.13 -12.52
N PHE A 331 -1.45 -14.13 -13.01
CA PHE A 331 -0.67 -14.02 -14.25
C PHE A 331 -1.57 -13.97 -15.48
N LYS A 332 -2.71 -14.67 -15.46
CA LYS A 332 -3.73 -14.52 -16.50
C LYS A 332 -4.22 -13.08 -16.60
N ASN A 333 -4.67 -12.49 -15.49
CA ASN A 333 -5.19 -11.14 -15.50
C ASN A 333 -4.11 -10.10 -15.82
N ALA A 334 -2.90 -10.28 -15.30
CA ALA A 334 -1.76 -9.42 -15.60
C ALA A 334 -1.37 -9.48 -17.08
N TYR A 335 -1.37 -10.67 -17.70
CA TYR A 335 -1.13 -10.84 -19.13
C TYR A 335 -2.19 -10.14 -19.96
N GLU A 336 -3.48 -10.40 -19.67
CA GLU A 336 -4.59 -9.80 -20.41
C GLU A 336 -4.55 -8.28 -20.32
N PHE A 337 -4.42 -7.73 -19.11
CA PHE A 337 -4.37 -6.29 -18.88
C PHE A 337 -3.15 -5.62 -19.54
N SER A 338 -1.95 -6.14 -19.32
CA SER A 338 -0.71 -5.59 -19.91
C SER A 338 -0.77 -5.61 -21.42
N ASN A 339 -1.34 -6.67 -21.99
CA ASN A 339 -1.51 -6.79 -23.41
C ASN A 339 -2.56 -5.83 -23.97
N MET A 340 -3.64 -5.52 -23.23
CA MET A 340 -4.57 -4.44 -23.59
C MET A 340 -3.90 -3.06 -23.55
N VAL A 341 -3.02 -2.80 -22.58
CA VAL A 341 -2.32 -1.52 -22.43
C VAL A 341 -1.28 -1.32 -23.55
N PHE A 342 -0.34 -2.24 -23.73
CA PHE A 342 0.82 -2.03 -24.63
C PHE A 342 1.25 -3.27 -25.43
N GLY A 343 0.59 -4.43 -25.28
CA GLY A 343 0.98 -5.65 -25.98
C GLY A 343 0.35 -5.79 -27.36
N ASP A 344 0.97 -6.61 -28.22
CA ASP A 344 0.59 -6.73 -29.64
C ASP A 344 -0.26 -7.96 -29.97
N ILE A 345 -0.71 -8.71 -28.96
CA ILE A 345 -1.45 -9.96 -29.15
C ILE A 345 -2.95 -9.68 -29.15
N PRO A 346 -3.75 -10.09 -30.14
CA PRO A 346 -5.19 -9.90 -30.09
C PRO A 346 -5.84 -10.73 -28.95
N ILE A 347 -6.69 -10.10 -28.14
CA ILE A 347 -7.57 -10.80 -27.17
C ILE A 347 -9.01 -10.62 -27.63
N SER A 348 -9.70 -11.73 -27.90
CA SER A 348 -11.12 -11.71 -28.27
C SER A 348 -11.99 -11.51 -27.03
N GLU A 349 -13.00 -10.65 -27.14
CA GLU A 349 -14.05 -10.47 -26.11
C GLU A 349 -13.53 -10.00 -24.74
N TYR A 350 -12.37 -9.32 -24.69
CA TYR A 350 -11.90 -8.71 -23.46
C TYR A 350 -12.94 -7.72 -22.93
N LYS A 351 -13.28 -7.85 -21.64
CA LYS A 351 -14.18 -6.94 -20.96
C LYS A 351 -13.44 -6.18 -19.88
N ASP A 352 -13.58 -4.86 -19.93
CA ASP A 352 -13.05 -4.00 -18.88
C ASP A 352 -13.84 -4.14 -17.56
N LYS A 353 -13.46 -3.36 -16.55
CA LYS A 353 -14.11 -3.39 -15.23
C LYS A 353 -15.51 -2.77 -15.25
N ALA A 354 -15.90 -2.08 -16.32
CA ALA A 354 -17.26 -1.65 -16.58
C ALA A 354 -18.08 -2.70 -17.38
N ASN A 355 -17.52 -3.91 -17.58
CA ASN A 355 -18.12 -5.03 -18.32
C ASN A 355 -18.40 -4.68 -19.80
N GLN A 356 -17.66 -3.72 -20.36
CA GLN A 356 -17.74 -3.31 -21.77
C GLN A 356 -16.69 -4.05 -22.58
N THR A 357 -17.05 -4.49 -23.79
CA THR A 357 -16.09 -5.13 -24.70
C THR A 357 -15.16 -4.08 -25.26
N GLN A 358 -13.86 -4.25 -25.02
CA GLN A 358 -12.85 -3.30 -25.43
C GLN A 358 -11.95 -3.85 -26.54
N ASN A 359 -11.52 -2.96 -27.43
CA ASN A 359 -10.33 -3.19 -28.23
C ASN A 359 -9.09 -2.77 -27.42
N ARG A 360 -7.91 -3.20 -27.87
CA ARG A 360 -6.63 -2.78 -27.31
C ARG A 360 -6.55 -1.26 -27.14
N TYR A 361 -5.98 -0.79 -26.04
CA TYR A 361 -5.84 0.63 -25.70
C TYR A 361 -4.72 1.33 -26.47
N GLY A 362 -3.67 0.60 -26.87
CA GLY A 362 -2.63 1.11 -27.77
C GLY A 362 -1.75 2.19 -27.13
N LEU A 363 -1.43 2.03 -25.85
CA LEU A 363 -0.69 3.01 -25.06
C LEU A 363 0.82 2.79 -25.09
N GLU A 364 1.35 1.85 -25.89
CA GLU A 364 2.78 1.55 -25.95
C GLU A 364 3.67 2.76 -26.28
N HIS A 365 3.10 3.76 -26.96
CA HIS A 365 3.74 5.03 -27.34
C HIS A 365 3.18 6.22 -26.54
N LEU A 366 2.67 6.00 -25.32
CA LEU A 366 2.30 7.07 -24.41
C LEU A 366 3.56 7.74 -23.87
N GLU A 367 3.71 9.03 -24.10
CA GLU A 367 4.88 9.79 -23.66
C GLU A 367 4.61 10.53 -22.35
N THR A 368 5.66 10.78 -21.56
CA THR A 368 5.55 11.68 -20.39
C THR A 368 5.04 13.07 -20.77
N THR A 369 5.29 13.51 -22.01
CA THR A 369 4.85 14.83 -22.49
C THR A 369 3.37 14.92 -22.85
N ASP A 370 2.66 13.79 -22.89
CA ASP A 370 1.20 13.75 -23.07
C ASP A 370 0.45 14.07 -21.76
N ALA A 371 1.14 14.10 -20.61
CA ALA A 371 0.55 14.47 -19.32
C ALA A 371 0.16 15.96 -19.28
N GLU A 372 -1.04 16.27 -18.80
CA GLU A 372 -1.60 17.64 -18.79
C GLU A 372 -0.73 18.62 -17.99
N TYR A 373 -0.05 18.14 -16.94
CA TYR A 373 0.84 18.92 -16.10
C TYR A 373 2.32 18.87 -16.53
N TYR A 374 2.62 18.38 -17.75
CA TYR A 374 3.97 18.43 -18.29
C TYR A 374 4.32 19.87 -18.69
N ASP A 375 4.78 20.66 -17.73
CA ASP A 375 5.10 22.08 -17.93
C ASP A 375 6.35 22.28 -18.80
N LYS A 376 6.14 22.67 -20.05
CA LYS A 376 7.22 23.13 -20.97
C LYS A 376 7.46 24.65 -20.89
N ASP A 377 6.65 25.38 -20.10
CA ASP A 377 6.77 26.83 -19.92
C ASP A 377 7.74 27.15 -18.78
N ASN A 378 8.93 27.67 -19.15
CA ASN A 378 9.98 28.05 -18.20
C ASN A 378 9.49 28.99 -17.08
N ASN A 379 8.49 29.83 -17.31
CA ASN A 379 7.98 30.72 -16.26
C ASN A 379 7.23 29.94 -15.18
N LYS A 380 6.31 29.04 -15.57
CA LYS A 380 5.60 28.15 -14.64
C LYS A 380 6.56 27.22 -13.90
N THR A 381 7.54 26.67 -14.61
CA THR A 381 8.61 25.86 -14.02
C THR A 381 9.34 26.65 -12.93
N ASN A 382 9.65 27.93 -13.14
CA ASN A 382 10.31 28.77 -12.14
C ASN A 382 9.40 29.11 -10.94
N GLU A 383 8.09 29.26 -11.14
CA GLU A 383 7.13 29.48 -10.07
C GLU A 383 7.01 28.23 -9.17
N LEU A 384 6.85 27.04 -9.77
CA LEU A 384 6.82 25.77 -9.04
C LEU A 384 8.09 25.58 -8.18
N LYS A 385 9.27 25.83 -8.75
CA LYS A 385 10.54 25.73 -8.00
C LYS A 385 10.63 26.71 -6.83
N GLN A 386 10.08 27.92 -6.98
CA GLN A 386 10.03 28.89 -5.88
C GLN A 386 9.12 28.42 -4.74
N SER A 387 8.08 27.65 -5.06
CA SER A 387 7.21 26.98 -4.08
C SER A 387 7.76 25.64 -3.57
N GLY A 388 8.97 25.24 -3.97
CA GLY A 388 9.58 23.97 -3.56
C GLY A 388 9.01 22.73 -4.27
N ILE A 389 8.28 22.91 -5.37
CA ILE A 389 7.70 21.84 -6.19
C ILE A 389 8.64 21.52 -7.35
N THR A 390 8.86 20.23 -7.61
CA THR A 390 9.67 19.70 -8.70
C THR A 390 8.80 19.50 -9.95
N PRO A 391 8.99 20.29 -11.02
CA PRO A 391 8.19 20.19 -12.24
C PRO A 391 8.37 18.84 -12.94
N LEU A 392 7.29 18.29 -13.53
CA LEU A 392 7.34 17.00 -14.24
C LEU A 392 8.34 16.99 -15.41
N SER A 393 8.59 18.14 -16.03
CA SER A 393 9.55 18.26 -17.13
C SER A 393 11.01 18.05 -16.73
N GLU A 394 11.36 18.15 -15.44
CA GLU A 394 12.72 17.86 -14.96
C GLU A 394 13.07 16.37 -14.98
N TYR A 395 12.05 15.49 -14.95
CA TYR A 395 12.25 14.04 -15.02
C TYR A 395 12.52 13.54 -16.46
N GLY A 396 12.33 14.40 -17.46
CA GLY A 396 12.69 14.11 -18.86
C GLY A 396 11.49 13.74 -19.75
N SER A 397 11.80 13.40 -21.00
CA SER A 397 10.84 13.06 -22.05
C SER A 397 11.13 11.66 -22.56
N PHE A 398 10.22 10.73 -22.34
CA PHE A 398 10.36 9.34 -22.75
C PHE A 398 8.99 8.63 -22.85
N GLU A 399 8.97 7.47 -23.48
CA GLU A 399 7.80 6.59 -23.54
C GLU A 399 7.64 5.86 -22.21
N ILE A 400 6.43 5.88 -21.64
CA ILE A 400 6.18 5.39 -20.27
C ILE A 400 6.30 3.85 -20.22
N PHE A 401 5.73 3.15 -21.20
CA PHE A 401 5.67 1.68 -21.23
C PHE A 401 6.74 1.02 -22.11
N ARG A 402 7.70 1.80 -22.61
CA ARG A 402 8.83 1.30 -23.42
C ARG A 402 10.14 1.85 -22.89
N GLY A 403 11.16 1.00 -22.81
CA GLY A 403 12.48 1.38 -22.33
C GLY A 403 13.45 0.20 -22.39
N ASP A 404 14.66 0.41 -21.87
CA ASP A 404 15.70 -0.63 -21.81
C ASP A 404 15.41 -1.70 -20.75
N GLU A 405 14.59 -1.35 -19.75
CA GLU A 405 14.17 -2.25 -18.67
C GLU A 405 12.66 -2.50 -18.71
N ASP A 406 12.28 -3.71 -18.30
CA ASP A 406 10.89 -4.17 -18.27
C ASP A 406 10.03 -3.38 -17.27
N VAL A 407 8.77 -3.15 -17.61
CA VAL A 407 7.83 -2.26 -16.89
C VAL A 407 7.69 -2.52 -15.38
N HIS A 408 7.92 -3.76 -14.93
CA HIS A 408 7.79 -4.16 -13.53
C HIS A 408 9.07 -3.98 -12.71
N LEU A 409 10.19 -3.65 -13.35
CA LEU A 409 11.50 -3.47 -12.72
C LEU A 409 11.71 -2.03 -12.22
N ALA A 410 12.56 -1.88 -11.21
CA ALA A 410 12.80 -0.62 -10.52
C ALA A 410 13.42 0.48 -11.41
N GLY A 411 14.26 0.14 -12.39
CA GLY A 411 14.88 1.12 -13.29
C GLY A 411 14.08 1.41 -14.57
N SER A 412 12.89 0.83 -14.70
CA SER A 412 12.02 1.01 -15.87
C SER A 412 11.54 2.46 -16.04
N ASN A 413 11.24 2.83 -17.29
CA ASN A 413 10.65 4.14 -17.59
C ASN A 413 9.30 4.33 -16.89
N PHE A 414 8.52 3.25 -16.77
CA PHE A 414 7.27 3.26 -16.02
C PHE A 414 7.52 3.61 -14.55
N ASN A 415 8.47 2.93 -13.89
CA ASN A 415 8.73 3.19 -12.47
C ASN A 415 9.27 4.61 -12.25
N LYS A 416 10.16 5.11 -13.13
CA LYS A 416 10.62 6.50 -13.11
C LYS A 416 9.46 7.50 -13.19
N HIS A 417 8.54 7.28 -14.11
CA HIS A 417 7.38 8.15 -14.29
C HIS A 417 6.39 8.05 -13.13
N ARG A 418 6.08 6.84 -12.65
CA ARG A 418 5.26 6.56 -11.46
C ARG A 418 5.77 7.36 -10.25
N LYS A 419 7.06 7.24 -9.94
CA LYS A 419 7.72 7.98 -8.85
C LYS A 419 7.61 9.50 -9.03
N ALA A 420 7.80 10.00 -10.26
CA ALA A 420 7.67 11.42 -10.58
C ALA A 420 6.23 11.95 -10.34
N ILE A 421 5.20 11.19 -10.73
CA ILE A 421 3.80 11.56 -10.51
C ILE A 421 3.47 11.57 -9.01
N ILE A 422 3.85 10.54 -8.25
CA ILE A 422 3.62 10.47 -6.80
C ILE A 422 4.20 11.70 -6.11
N ARG A 423 5.48 12.01 -6.39
CA ARG A 423 6.16 13.17 -5.81
C ARG A 423 5.50 14.48 -6.21
N TYR A 424 5.20 14.67 -7.49
CA TYR A 424 4.56 15.91 -7.97
C TYR A 424 3.20 16.18 -7.31
N VAL A 425 2.35 15.15 -7.21
CA VAL A 425 1.01 15.29 -6.61
C VAL A 425 1.11 15.60 -5.12
N ILE A 426 2.00 14.92 -4.39
CA ILE A 426 2.24 15.18 -2.96
C ILE A 426 2.79 16.59 -2.78
N GLU A 427 3.89 16.97 -3.44
CA GLU A 427 4.51 18.30 -3.32
C GLU A 427 3.50 19.42 -3.57
N THR A 428 2.72 19.33 -4.64
CA THR A 428 1.75 20.37 -5.03
C THR A 428 0.68 20.59 -3.95
N ASN A 429 0.08 19.51 -3.48
CA ASN A 429 -1.01 19.58 -2.50
C ASN A 429 -0.50 19.87 -1.08
N MET A 430 0.67 19.34 -0.70
CA MET A 430 1.29 19.63 0.59
C MET A 430 1.78 21.07 0.68
N SER A 431 2.43 21.58 -0.37
CA SER A 431 2.82 22.99 -0.44
C SER A 431 1.60 23.90 -0.29
N THR A 432 0.49 23.56 -0.95
CA THR A 432 -0.76 24.32 -0.83
C THR A 432 -1.34 24.25 0.59
N ALA A 433 -1.34 23.07 1.22
CA ALA A 433 -1.83 22.89 2.58
C ALA A 433 -0.99 23.65 3.61
N ILE A 434 0.34 23.59 3.50
CA ILE A 434 1.26 24.26 4.42
C ILE A 434 1.22 25.78 4.24
N SER A 435 1.25 26.29 3.01
CA SER A 435 1.14 27.74 2.77
C SER A 435 -0.22 28.31 3.14
N GLY A 436 -1.28 27.48 3.10
CA GLY A 436 -2.61 27.84 3.58
C GLY A 436 -2.73 27.90 5.10
N PHE A 437 -1.76 27.36 5.84
CA PHE A 437 -1.75 27.34 7.30
C PHE A 437 -1.57 28.75 7.86
N LYS A 438 -2.47 29.16 8.76
CA LYS A 438 -2.44 30.47 9.42
C LYS A 438 -2.55 30.30 10.93
N SER A 439 -1.44 30.00 11.60
CA SER A 439 -1.35 30.24 13.05
C SER A 439 -1.10 31.74 13.28
N ASN A 440 -2.15 32.50 13.63
CA ASN A 440 -2.03 33.89 14.08
C ASN A 440 -1.18 34.82 13.19
N ALA A 441 -1.53 34.96 11.90
CA ALA A 441 -1.20 36.08 10.99
C ALA A 441 0.26 36.61 10.86
N VAL A 442 1.28 36.01 11.49
CA VAL A 442 2.64 36.59 11.55
C VAL A 442 3.74 35.67 10.98
N ASP A 443 3.56 34.34 11.00
CA ASP A 443 4.56 33.39 10.50
C ASP A 443 4.14 32.85 9.10
N GLU A 444 5.05 32.93 8.12
CA GLU A 444 4.87 32.37 6.78
C GLU A 444 5.41 30.93 6.77
N PHE A 445 4.50 29.95 6.69
CA PHE A 445 4.85 28.53 6.67
C PHE A 445 5.21 28.10 5.25
N ILE A 446 6.35 27.41 5.11
CA ILE A 446 6.89 26.98 3.82
C ILE A 446 7.24 25.51 3.93
N MET A 447 6.85 24.72 2.93
CA MET A 447 7.19 23.30 2.88
C MET A 447 8.73 23.14 2.90
N PRO A 448 9.32 22.44 3.89
CA PRO A 448 10.73 22.16 3.90
C PRO A 448 11.09 21.21 2.75
N LYS A 449 12.31 21.34 2.24
CA LYS A 449 12.80 20.45 1.19
C LYS A 449 13.03 19.04 1.75
N ILE A 450 12.22 18.09 1.30
CA ILE A 450 12.38 16.67 1.59
C ILE A 450 13.61 16.12 0.85
N SER A 451 14.38 15.27 1.52
CA SER A 451 15.60 14.67 0.96
C SER A 451 15.25 13.63 -0.12
N ASP A 452 16.15 13.40 -1.07
CA ASP A 452 15.88 12.37 -2.10
C ASP A 452 15.81 10.96 -1.49
N THR A 453 16.52 10.70 -0.38
CA THR A 453 16.40 9.44 0.38
C THR A 453 15.02 9.26 0.98
N ASP A 454 14.46 10.30 1.59
CA ASP A 454 13.10 10.24 2.15
C ASP A 454 12.04 10.16 1.05
N TRP A 455 12.29 10.77 -0.12
CA TRP A 455 11.43 10.60 -1.30
C TRP A 455 11.41 9.17 -1.80
N GLU A 456 12.56 8.47 -1.82
CA GLU A 456 12.57 7.05 -2.16
C GLU A 456 11.71 6.23 -1.21
N THR A 457 11.67 6.55 0.09
CA THR A 457 10.72 5.95 1.02
C THR A 457 9.27 6.32 0.68
N ILE A 458 8.96 7.60 0.52
CA ILE A 458 7.59 8.08 0.23
C ILE A 458 7.02 7.45 -1.07
N GLN A 459 7.87 7.21 -2.06
CA GLN A 459 7.47 6.73 -3.38
C GLN A 459 7.30 5.21 -3.48
N ASN A 460 7.82 4.45 -2.51
CA ASN A 460 7.77 2.99 -2.52
C ASN A 460 7.02 2.41 -1.31
N ASP A 461 6.89 3.18 -0.22
CA ASP A 461 6.29 2.73 1.03
C ASP A 461 5.09 3.58 1.47
N ILE A 462 4.20 2.93 2.22
CA ILE A 462 3.19 3.61 3.05
C ILE A 462 3.93 4.28 4.19
N CYS A 463 3.76 5.57 4.38
CA CYS A 463 4.49 6.33 5.38
C CYS A 463 3.67 7.49 5.95
N GLU A 464 4.13 8.02 7.07
CA GLU A 464 3.64 9.29 7.62
C GLU A 464 4.72 10.35 7.42
N ILE A 465 4.29 11.49 6.88
CA ILE A 465 5.08 12.69 6.73
C ILE A 465 4.51 13.73 7.68
N SER A 466 5.27 14.13 8.69
CA SER A 466 4.85 15.15 9.65
C SER A 466 5.72 16.39 9.55
N PHE A 467 5.10 17.56 9.74
CA PHE A 467 5.77 18.85 9.65
C PHE A 467 5.65 19.59 10.98
N LEU A 468 6.72 20.25 11.39
CA LEU A 468 6.74 21.09 12.58
C LEU A 468 7.52 22.37 12.24
N GLN A 469 6.87 23.53 12.41
CA GLN A 469 7.45 24.82 12.05
C GLN A 469 7.07 25.92 13.05
N GLY A 470 7.80 27.03 13.05
CA GLY A 470 7.45 28.23 13.84
C GLY A 470 8.04 28.27 15.26
N LEU A 471 8.65 27.19 15.75
CA LEU A 471 9.36 27.16 17.03
C LEU A 471 10.63 28.03 16.98
N ASN A 472 10.93 28.76 18.06
CA ASN A 472 12.11 29.63 18.11
C ASN A 472 13.39 28.81 18.36
N MET A 473 14.43 29.01 17.53
CA MET A 473 15.77 28.43 17.73
C MET A 473 16.85 29.50 17.91
N GLY A 474 16.48 30.63 18.50
CA GLY A 474 17.35 31.80 18.64
C GLY A 474 17.28 32.71 17.41
N LEU A 475 18.23 32.54 16.48
CA LEU A 475 18.38 33.44 15.31
C LEU A 475 17.44 33.11 14.13
N ARG A 476 16.82 31.93 14.14
CA ARG A 476 15.88 31.48 13.10
C ARG A 476 14.72 30.70 13.72
N LYS A 477 13.64 30.58 12.96
CA LYS A 477 12.52 29.68 13.25
C LYS A 477 12.86 28.26 12.80
N TYR A 478 12.35 27.27 13.51
CA TYR A 478 12.39 25.88 13.12
C TYR A 478 11.46 25.64 11.92
N ASN A 479 11.92 24.85 10.97
CA ASN A 479 11.15 24.35 9.84
C ASN A 479 11.68 22.94 9.52
N GLY A 480 11.06 21.94 10.13
CA GLY A 480 11.48 20.54 10.02
C GLY A 480 10.35 19.63 9.56
N TYR A 481 10.75 18.46 9.08
CA TYR A 481 9.86 17.37 8.72
C TYR A 481 10.42 16.05 9.24
N SER A 482 9.57 15.02 9.24
CA SER A 482 9.94 13.65 9.53
C SER A 482 9.14 12.72 8.63
N VAL A 483 9.80 11.68 8.12
CA VAL A 483 9.21 10.61 7.33
C VAL A 483 9.44 9.30 8.05
N VAL A 484 8.38 8.54 8.30
CA VAL A 484 8.48 7.20 8.87
C VAL A 484 7.67 6.22 8.04
N ALA A 485 8.34 5.21 7.49
CA ALA A 485 7.70 4.13 6.75
C ALA A 485 6.94 3.18 7.69
N ASN A 486 5.77 2.74 7.25
CA ASN A 486 5.08 1.60 7.81
C ASN A 486 5.68 0.31 7.22
N MET A 487 6.56 -0.33 7.97
CA MET A 487 7.23 -1.57 7.57
C MET A 487 6.31 -2.81 7.55
N LEU A 488 5.03 -2.66 7.87
CA LEU A 488 4.07 -3.76 7.85
C LEU A 488 2.68 -3.24 7.47
N THR A 489 2.30 -3.48 6.22
CA THR A 489 1.03 -3.01 5.67
C THR A 489 0.18 -4.15 5.15
N LYS A 490 -1.13 -3.96 5.15
CA LYS A 490 -2.09 -4.85 4.50
C LYS A 490 -2.57 -4.34 3.14
N ASP A 491 -2.23 -3.11 2.77
CA ASP A 491 -2.79 -2.42 1.61
C ASP A 491 -2.17 -2.90 0.30
N TYR A 492 -0.92 -3.36 0.32
CA TYR A 492 -0.24 -3.97 -0.83
C TYR A 492 0.75 -5.04 -0.38
N ILE A 493 1.27 -5.79 -1.35
CA ILE A 493 2.29 -6.81 -1.12
C ILE A 493 3.57 -6.32 -1.77
N ASP A 494 4.51 -5.92 -0.91
CA ASP A 494 5.87 -5.65 -1.30
C ASP A 494 6.55 -6.94 -1.76
N GLU A 495 7.41 -6.82 -2.78
CA GLU A 495 8.22 -7.91 -3.28
C GLU A 495 9.21 -8.45 -2.23
N ASP A 496 9.59 -7.62 -1.25
CA ASP A 496 10.46 -7.97 -0.11
C ASP A 496 9.72 -8.66 1.04
N ASP A 497 8.38 -8.63 1.05
CA ASP A 497 7.56 -9.13 2.15
C ASP A 497 7.20 -10.62 2.03
N ILE A 498 7.81 -11.34 1.08
CA ILE A 498 7.69 -12.80 0.95
C ILE A 498 8.82 -13.49 1.73
N TYR A 499 8.42 -14.38 2.63
CA TYR A 499 9.30 -15.18 3.49
C TYR A 499 9.09 -16.66 3.22
N PHE A 500 10.11 -17.47 3.49
CA PHE A 500 10.13 -18.90 3.23
C PHE A 500 10.10 -19.69 4.53
N LEU A 501 9.15 -20.61 4.65
CA LEU A 501 9.19 -21.63 5.68
C LEU A 501 10.28 -22.65 5.35
N THR A 502 10.98 -23.10 6.38
CA THR A 502 12.08 -24.06 6.26
C THR A 502 11.80 -25.31 7.09
N THR A 503 12.51 -26.40 6.78
CA THR A 503 12.34 -27.71 7.43
C THR A 503 12.77 -27.73 8.90
N ASP A 504 13.48 -26.72 9.39
CA ASP A 504 13.89 -26.60 10.80
C ASP A 504 12.87 -25.78 11.64
N ASN A 505 11.68 -25.54 11.09
CA ASN A 505 10.61 -24.77 11.69
C ASN A 505 10.95 -23.28 11.90
N THR A 506 11.81 -22.72 11.04
CA THR A 506 12.04 -21.29 10.96
C THR A 506 11.47 -20.67 9.69
N TYR A 507 11.27 -19.34 9.71
CA TYR A 507 10.99 -18.56 8.51
C TYR A 507 12.18 -17.66 8.16
N CYS A 508 12.52 -17.59 6.87
CA CYS A 508 13.65 -16.82 6.35
C CYS A 508 13.19 -15.81 5.29
N LYS A 509 13.91 -14.70 5.12
CA LYS A 509 13.72 -13.80 3.98
C LYS A 509 14.11 -14.51 2.68
N THR A 510 13.50 -14.10 1.57
CA THR A 510 13.80 -14.66 0.23
C THR A 510 15.27 -14.53 -0.17
N ASN A 511 15.93 -13.45 0.26
CA ASN A 511 17.35 -13.17 0.01
C ASN A 511 18.31 -13.75 1.06
N ASP A 512 17.85 -14.69 1.89
CA ASP A 512 18.70 -15.42 2.82
C ASP A 512 19.47 -16.53 2.07
N GLU A 513 20.80 -16.44 2.05
CA GLU A 513 21.66 -17.37 1.30
C GLU A 513 21.59 -18.81 1.83
N THR A 514 21.11 -19.00 3.07
CA THR A 514 20.92 -20.34 3.65
C THR A 514 19.85 -21.15 2.91
N LEU A 515 18.93 -20.50 2.19
CA LEU A 515 17.91 -21.15 1.36
C LEU A 515 18.50 -21.93 0.18
N ASN A 516 19.72 -21.60 -0.26
CA ASN A 516 20.39 -22.29 -1.36
C ASN A 516 20.91 -23.69 -0.99
N ARG A 517 20.85 -24.07 0.29
CA ARG A 517 21.29 -25.39 0.74
C ARG A 517 20.23 -26.46 0.37
N PRO A 518 20.64 -27.67 0.00
CA PRO A 518 19.70 -28.73 -0.38
C PRO A 518 18.80 -29.12 0.80
N ASN A 519 17.53 -29.43 0.50
CA ASN A 519 16.52 -29.92 1.46
C ASN A 519 16.17 -28.96 2.62
N VAL A 520 16.43 -27.65 2.48
CA VAL A 520 16.03 -26.64 3.48
C VAL A 520 14.55 -26.25 3.35
N ILE A 521 14.01 -26.32 2.14
CA ILE A 521 12.65 -25.88 1.84
C ILE A 521 11.74 -27.13 1.80
N PRO A 522 10.65 -27.16 2.58
CA PRO A 522 9.72 -28.27 2.57
C PRO A 522 8.99 -28.37 1.22
N SER A 523 8.68 -29.60 0.79
CA SER A 523 7.86 -29.84 -0.40
C SER A 523 6.38 -29.56 -0.12
N LYS A 524 5.65 -29.07 -1.13
CA LYS A 524 4.19 -28.89 -1.11
C LYS A 524 3.43 -30.17 -0.73
N ASP A 525 3.80 -31.33 -1.30
CA ASP A 525 2.99 -32.59 -1.28
C ASP A 525 3.66 -33.81 -0.61
N GLY A 526 4.72 -33.63 0.21
CA GLY A 526 5.44 -34.73 0.87
C GLY A 526 4.67 -35.41 2.03
N LEU A 527 5.23 -36.45 2.65
CA LEU A 527 4.67 -37.10 3.85
C LEU A 527 4.59 -36.10 5.03
N GLY A 528 3.42 -35.48 5.20
CA GLY A 528 3.14 -34.34 6.09
C GLY A 528 2.91 -33.00 5.38
N GLY A 529 2.67 -32.99 4.07
CA GLY A 529 2.71 -31.82 3.17
C GLY A 529 1.87 -30.62 3.61
N LEU A 530 2.41 -29.42 3.36
CA LEU A 530 1.78 -28.14 3.68
C LEU A 530 0.43 -27.95 2.95
N GLY A 531 0.26 -28.57 1.78
CA GLY A 531 -0.87 -28.30 0.87
C GLY A 531 -0.70 -27.03 0.04
N TYR A 532 0.38 -26.26 0.27
CA TYR A 532 0.69 -25.01 -0.42
C TYR A 532 2.22 -24.80 -0.53
N TYR A 533 2.65 -23.86 -1.38
CA TYR A 533 4.06 -23.51 -1.54
C TYR A 533 4.58 -22.73 -0.32
N PRO A 534 5.76 -23.06 0.25
CA PRO A 534 6.23 -22.54 1.54
C PRO A 534 6.63 -21.06 1.55
N GLY A 535 6.26 -20.29 0.53
CA GLY A 535 6.35 -18.84 0.55
C GLY A 535 5.14 -18.25 1.28
N ILE A 536 5.37 -17.37 2.23
CA ILE A 536 4.37 -16.78 3.13
C ILE A 536 4.56 -15.27 3.15
N TRP A 537 3.45 -14.53 3.11
CA TRP A 537 3.47 -13.09 3.34
C TRP A 537 3.79 -12.76 4.80
N LYS A 538 4.72 -11.84 5.02
CA LYS A 538 5.23 -11.38 6.33
C LYS A 538 4.15 -11.15 7.39
N ILE A 539 3.03 -10.52 7.02
CA ILE A 539 1.94 -10.21 7.97
C ILE A 539 1.29 -11.46 8.57
N ASN A 540 1.40 -12.62 7.93
CA ASN A 540 0.82 -13.87 8.44
C ASN A 540 1.60 -14.45 9.64
N PHE A 541 2.80 -13.94 9.94
CA PHE A 541 3.54 -14.28 11.15
C PHE A 541 3.15 -13.43 12.36
N GLU A 542 2.33 -12.40 12.17
CA GLU A 542 1.95 -11.50 13.24
C GLU A 542 0.86 -12.10 14.13
N ARG A 543 0.92 -11.76 15.41
CA ARG A 543 -0.08 -12.21 16.38
C ARG A 543 -1.42 -11.53 16.10
N LYS A 544 -2.48 -12.31 16.02
CA LYS A 544 -3.86 -11.84 15.86
C LYS A 544 -4.64 -11.99 17.16
N LYS A 545 -5.74 -11.23 17.24
CA LYS A 545 -6.77 -11.29 18.29
C LYS A 545 -8.05 -11.89 17.71
N PHE A 546 -8.75 -12.71 18.49
CA PHE A 546 -10.17 -13.01 18.25
C PHE A 546 -10.93 -13.11 19.59
N LEU A 547 -12.24 -12.94 19.53
CA LEU A 547 -13.16 -13.09 20.66
C LEU A 547 -13.79 -14.47 20.60
N ASN A 548 -13.62 -15.22 21.67
CA ASN A 548 -14.31 -16.50 21.85
C ASN A 548 -15.62 -16.21 22.61
N GLU A 549 -16.75 -16.33 21.91
CA GLU A 549 -18.07 -16.28 22.56
C GLU A 549 -18.28 -17.61 23.30
N GLY A 550 -18.46 -17.54 24.63
CA GLY A 550 -18.72 -18.73 25.43
C GLY A 550 -19.96 -19.49 24.94
N GLU A 551 -19.95 -20.81 25.04
CA GLU A 551 -21.03 -21.66 24.55
C GLU A 551 -22.36 -21.48 25.33
N ASN A 552 -22.35 -20.74 26.45
CA ASN A 552 -23.50 -20.48 27.32
C ASN A 552 -23.70 -18.98 27.60
N GLU A 553 -24.93 -18.54 27.85
CA GLU A 553 -25.31 -17.15 28.22
C GLU A 553 -24.61 -16.58 29.49
N HIS A 554 -23.86 -17.41 30.21
CA HIS A 554 -23.17 -17.04 31.45
C HIS A 554 -21.63 -17.10 31.37
N ASP A 555 -21.06 -17.50 30.24
CA ASP A 555 -19.60 -17.46 30.04
C ASP A 555 -19.18 -16.09 29.52
N ASP A 556 -18.22 -15.46 30.19
CA ASP A 556 -17.64 -14.19 29.76
C ASP A 556 -16.93 -14.38 28.41
N THR A 557 -17.11 -13.42 27.49
CA THR A 557 -16.37 -13.36 26.24
C THR A 557 -14.88 -13.25 26.55
N GLN A 558 -14.08 -14.21 26.09
CA GLN A 558 -12.64 -14.18 26.34
C GLN A 558 -11.88 -13.66 25.13
N GLU A 559 -10.98 -12.71 25.38
CA GLU A 559 -10.00 -12.28 24.39
C GLU A 559 -8.88 -13.31 24.29
N GLU A 560 -8.75 -13.93 23.12
CA GLU A 560 -7.68 -14.87 22.83
C GLU A 560 -6.73 -14.32 21.77
N PHE A 561 -5.44 -14.54 21.98
CA PHE A 561 -4.38 -14.18 21.05
C PHE A 561 -3.77 -15.44 20.44
N TYR A 562 -3.52 -15.43 19.14
CA TYR A 562 -2.94 -16.56 18.44
C TYR A 562 -2.01 -16.09 17.32
N TYR A 563 -1.06 -16.95 16.96
CA TYR A 563 -0.31 -16.79 15.71
C TYR A 563 -0.97 -17.64 14.63
N PRO A 564 -1.25 -17.09 13.43
CA PRO A 564 -1.87 -17.86 12.35
C PRO A 564 -1.01 -19.05 11.89
N LEU A 565 0.31 -18.86 11.86
CA LEU A 565 1.24 -19.90 11.43
C LEU A 565 1.90 -20.56 12.63
N GLN A 566 1.59 -21.84 12.82
CA GLN A 566 2.10 -22.68 13.89
C GLN A 566 2.65 -23.98 13.32
N ILE A 567 3.58 -24.59 14.05
CA ILE A 567 4.17 -25.87 13.70
C ILE A 567 3.17 -26.96 14.06
N GLU A 568 2.82 -27.79 13.08
CA GLU A 568 1.85 -28.86 13.24
C GLU A 568 2.23 -29.80 14.40
N GLY A 569 1.25 -30.19 15.22
CA GLY A 569 1.42 -31.17 16.30
C GLY A 569 2.20 -30.68 17.53
N THR A 570 2.62 -29.41 17.58
CA THR A 570 3.42 -28.87 18.70
C THR A 570 2.60 -28.22 19.82
N GLY A 571 1.27 -28.25 19.73
CA GLY A 571 0.40 -27.62 20.73
C GLY A 571 0.48 -26.09 20.74
N GLY A 572 0.70 -25.47 19.58
CA GLY A 572 0.64 -24.02 19.43
C GLY A 572 1.97 -23.29 19.26
N THR A 573 3.07 -24.01 18.98
CA THR A 573 4.38 -23.37 18.80
C THR A 573 4.46 -22.68 17.45
N SER A 574 4.67 -21.37 17.41
CA SER A 574 4.84 -20.61 16.17
C SER A 574 6.18 -20.89 15.49
N TYR A 575 6.24 -20.69 14.17
CA TYR A 575 7.52 -20.63 13.46
C TYR A 575 8.37 -19.48 14.01
N LEU A 576 9.66 -19.74 14.21
CA LEU A 576 10.61 -18.73 14.68
C LEU A 576 11.28 -18.05 13.48
N GLY A 577 11.54 -16.76 13.54
CA GLY A 577 12.30 -16.13 12.47
C GLY A 577 13.77 -16.54 12.56
N SER A 578 14.36 -16.85 11.41
CA SER A 578 15.77 -17.22 11.34
C SER A 578 16.65 -16.08 11.85
N TYR A 579 17.67 -16.43 12.64
CA TYR A 579 18.63 -15.47 13.17
C TYR A 579 19.31 -14.66 12.06
N THR A 580 19.67 -15.29 10.93
CA THR A 580 20.27 -14.60 9.78
C THR A 580 19.31 -13.56 9.24
N SER A 581 18.08 -13.96 8.95
CA SER A 581 17.00 -13.13 8.41
C SER A 581 16.55 -11.97 9.33
N ILE A 582 16.62 -12.15 10.66
CA ILE A 582 16.25 -11.12 11.64
C ILE A 582 17.42 -10.20 12.00
N MET A 583 18.58 -10.76 12.33
CA MET A 583 19.72 -10.03 12.92
C MET A 583 20.76 -9.55 11.90
N GLY A 584 20.64 -10.00 10.64
CA GLY A 584 21.26 -9.43 9.43
C GLY A 584 22.68 -8.90 9.59
N SER A 585 23.70 -9.75 9.35
CA SER A 585 25.06 -9.24 9.09
C SER A 585 25.96 -10.16 8.27
N SER A 586 25.65 -11.45 8.18
CA SER A 586 26.33 -12.39 7.28
C SER A 586 25.31 -13.34 6.64
N ASN A 587 25.37 -13.54 5.32
CA ASN A 587 24.52 -14.44 4.52
C ASN A 587 23.12 -13.93 4.16
N ILE A 588 22.92 -12.61 4.08
CA ILE A 588 21.78 -11.99 3.38
C ILE A 588 22.34 -11.22 2.19
N THR A 589 21.80 -11.45 1.00
CA THR A 589 22.12 -10.64 -0.18
C THR A 589 21.40 -9.29 -0.10
N GLU A 590 22.15 -8.19 -0.19
CA GLU A 590 21.60 -6.83 -0.11
C GLU A 590 20.82 -6.47 -1.38
N ILE A 591 19.58 -5.99 -1.19
CA ILE A 591 18.68 -5.48 -2.23
C ILE A 591 18.76 -3.95 -2.26
N GLY A 592 18.50 -3.34 -3.41
CA GLY A 592 18.71 -1.90 -3.63
C GLY A 592 20.14 -1.55 -4.04
N THR A 593 20.92 -2.54 -4.51
CA THR A 593 22.27 -2.34 -5.03
C THR A 593 22.26 -2.26 -6.56
N ASN A 594 23.36 -1.81 -7.18
CA ASN A 594 23.47 -1.82 -8.65
C ASN A 594 23.39 -3.25 -9.23
N GLU A 595 23.76 -4.28 -8.47
CA GLU A 595 23.68 -5.67 -8.91
C GLU A 595 22.27 -6.25 -8.72
N TYR A 596 21.61 -5.89 -7.63
CA TYR A 596 20.25 -6.31 -7.28
C TYR A 596 19.41 -5.08 -6.92
N PRO A 597 18.91 -4.33 -7.92
CA PRO A 597 18.13 -3.11 -7.67
C PRO A 597 16.81 -3.41 -6.96
N ASP A 598 16.24 -4.59 -7.24
CA ASP A 598 14.96 -5.07 -6.74
C ASP A 598 15.00 -6.59 -6.51
N MET A 599 14.00 -7.11 -5.79
CA MET A 599 13.86 -8.53 -5.48
C MET A 599 13.60 -9.36 -6.74
N TYR A 600 12.90 -8.81 -7.75
CA TYR A 600 12.72 -9.48 -9.04
C TYR A 600 14.06 -9.82 -9.69
N THR A 601 14.98 -8.86 -9.74
CA THR A 601 16.31 -9.03 -10.32
C THR A 601 17.12 -10.07 -9.55
N TYR A 602 17.05 -10.07 -8.22
CA TYR A 602 17.69 -11.08 -7.38
C TYR A 602 17.14 -12.47 -7.66
N VAL A 603 15.82 -12.65 -7.57
CA VAL A 603 15.16 -13.95 -7.76
C VAL A 603 15.38 -14.48 -9.18
N ASN A 604 15.39 -13.61 -10.19
CA ASN A 604 15.63 -14.01 -11.56
C ASN A 604 17.05 -14.55 -11.78
N LYS A 605 18.05 -13.97 -11.09
CA LYS A 605 19.45 -14.40 -11.13
C LYS A 605 19.73 -15.67 -10.31
N LEU A 606 18.78 -16.14 -9.50
CA LEU A 606 18.97 -17.39 -8.75
C LEU A 606 19.06 -18.60 -9.68
N ASN A 607 20.08 -19.41 -9.46
CA ASN A 607 20.25 -20.69 -10.17
C ASN A 607 19.27 -21.79 -9.68
N ASN A 608 18.56 -21.56 -8.58
CA ASN A 608 17.66 -22.55 -7.96
C ASN A 608 16.21 -22.33 -8.44
N PRO A 609 15.71 -23.16 -9.39
CA PRO A 609 14.36 -22.99 -9.95
C PRO A 609 13.25 -23.24 -8.91
N THR A 610 13.54 -24.00 -7.84
CA THR A 610 12.58 -24.26 -6.77
C THR A 610 12.29 -22.99 -5.97
N ILE A 611 13.32 -22.23 -5.59
CA ILE A 611 13.15 -20.96 -4.86
C ILE A 611 12.37 -19.98 -5.74
N LYS A 612 12.78 -19.85 -7.00
CA LYS A 612 12.13 -18.99 -7.99
C LYS A 612 10.64 -19.32 -8.15
N SER A 613 10.31 -20.60 -8.30
CA SER A 613 8.92 -21.06 -8.39
C SER A 613 8.11 -20.73 -7.14
N ILE A 614 8.67 -20.94 -5.95
CA ILE A 614 7.95 -20.70 -4.69
C ILE A 614 7.72 -19.21 -4.49
N TYR A 615 8.72 -18.38 -4.77
CA TYR A 615 8.63 -16.93 -4.65
C TYR A 615 7.52 -16.37 -5.53
N TYR A 616 7.55 -16.63 -6.84
CA TYR A 616 6.56 -16.04 -7.75
C TYR A 616 5.14 -16.58 -7.51
N LYS A 617 5.00 -17.87 -7.15
CA LYS A 617 3.68 -18.43 -6.81
C LYS A 617 3.12 -17.81 -5.53
N ALA A 618 3.94 -17.63 -4.50
CA ALA A 618 3.53 -16.95 -3.28
C ALA A 618 3.17 -15.48 -3.54
N LEU A 619 4.03 -14.73 -4.21
CA LEU A 619 3.79 -13.32 -4.54
C LEU A 619 2.49 -13.13 -5.34
N ALA A 620 2.29 -13.93 -6.39
CA ALA A 620 1.10 -13.91 -7.22
C ALA A 620 -0.17 -14.28 -6.45
N ARG A 621 -0.10 -15.32 -5.60
CA ARG A 621 -1.21 -15.73 -4.73
C ARG A 621 -1.65 -14.62 -3.79
N GLU A 622 -0.69 -13.99 -3.11
CA GLU A 622 -0.99 -12.94 -2.14
C GLU A 622 -1.53 -11.67 -2.81
N ARG A 623 -0.98 -11.30 -3.98
CA ARG A 623 -1.47 -10.16 -4.79
C ARG A 623 -2.86 -10.39 -5.36
N TRP A 624 -3.16 -11.58 -5.88
CA TRP A 624 -4.50 -11.89 -6.38
C TRP A 624 -5.55 -11.95 -5.26
N GLY A 625 -5.19 -12.53 -4.11
CA GLY A 625 -6.05 -12.57 -2.94
C GLY A 625 -6.21 -11.20 -2.25
N SER A 626 -5.35 -10.23 -2.56
CA SER A 626 -5.42 -8.89 -1.99
C SER A 626 -6.55 -8.04 -2.58
N PHE A 627 -6.79 -6.93 -1.89
CA PHE A 627 -7.73 -5.94 -2.37
C PHE A 627 -7.09 -5.19 -3.54
N ASN A 628 -7.49 -5.53 -4.77
CA ASN A 628 -6.99 -4.86 -5.97
C ASN A 628 -7.62 -3.47 -6.09
N VAL A 629 -6.98 -2.49 -5.44
CA VAL A 629 -7.30 -1.04 -5.45
C VAL A 629 -8.69 -0.73 -4.88
N ASN A 630 -8.82 0.43 -4.23
CA ASN A 630 -10.11 0.98 -3.85
C ASN A 630 -10.95 1.15 -5.11
N ASN A 631 -11.73 0.11 -5.39
CA ASN A 631 -12.74 0.04 -6.40
C ASN A 631 -13.90 0.92 -5.91
N ILE A 632 -13.63 2.20 -5.72
CA ILE A 632 -14.57 3.21 -5.24
C ILE A 632 -15.77 3.25 -6.14
N ASN A 633 -15.59 2.95 -7.41
CA ASN A 633 -16.69 2.77 -8.32
C ASN A 633 -17.47 1.45 -8.10
N TYR A 634 -16.86 0.34 -7.68
CA TYR A 634 -17.60 -0.90 -7.37
C TYR A 634 -18.48 -0.78 -6.14
N GLU A 635 -18.02 -0.05 -5.10
CA GLU A 635 -18.86 0.27 -3.94
C GLU A 635 -20.00 1.24 -4.32
N ILE A 636 -19.76 2.17 -5.25
CA ILE A 636 -20.79 3.07 -5.79
C ILE A 636 -21.79 2.33 -6.70
N TYR A 637 -21.37 1.29 -7.43
CA TYR A 637 -22.22 0.53 -8.36
C TYR A 637 -22.88 -0.73 -7.78
N GLY A 638 -22.72 -1.02 -6.49
CA GLY A 638 -23.53 -2.02 -5.78
C GLY A 638 -23.34 -3.48 -6.21
N ASN A 639 -22.22 -3.81 -6.87
CA ASN A 639 -21.91 -5.19 -7.25
C ASN A 639 -21.23 -5.91 -6.09
N ASN A 640 -21.68 -7.14 -5.78
CA ASN A 640 -21.05 -8.01 -4.78
C ASN A 640 -19.58 -8.22 -5.14
N SER A 641 -18.66 -7.61 -4.38
CA SER A 641 -17.22 -7.57 -4.68
C SER A 641 -16.62 -8.95 -4.92
N ASN A 642 -17.11 -9.99 -4.25
CA ASN A 642 -16.60 -11.36 -4.33
C ASN A 642 -16.95 -12.09 -5.63
N GLU A 643 -17.92 -11.61 -6.42
CA GLU A 643 -18.31 -12.25 -7.68
C GLU A 643 -17.15 -12.32 -8.69
N TYR A 644 -16.26 -11.32 -8.73
CA TYR A 644 -15.14 -11.31 -9.66
C TYR A 644 -14.13 -12.42 -9.35
N PHE A 645 -13.67 -12.54 -8.10
CA PHE A 645 -12.72 -13.58 -7.68
C PHE A 645 -13.32 -14.98 -7.85
N LEU A 646 -14.60 -15.13 -7.52
CA LEU A 646 -15.29 -16.41 -7.53
C LEU A 646 -15.74 -16.84 -8.92
N LYS A 647 -15.78 -15.93 -9.91
CA LYS A 647 -16.26 -16.23 -11.27
C LYS A 647 -15.54 -17.43 -11.87
N ASP A 648 -14.27 -17.62 -11.57
CA ASP A 648 -13.48 -18.70 -12.13
C ASP A 648 -13.65 -20.05 -11.41
N TYR A 649 -14.35 -20.09 -10.27
CA TYR A 649 -14.61 -21.30 -9.50
C TYR A 649 -16.06 -21.74 -9.73
N GLU A 650 -16.39 -22.21 -10.95
CA GLU A 650 -17.77 -22.57 -11.31
C GLU A 650 -18.17 -23.98 -10.95
#